data_AF-A0A959ZH86-F1
#
_entry.id   AF-A0A959ZH86-F1
#
_cell.length_a   1.000
_cell.length_b   1.000
_cell.length_c   1.000
_cell.angle_alpha   90.00
_cell.angle_beta   90.00
_cell.angle_gamma   90.00
#
_symmetry.space_group_name_H-M   'P 1'
#
loop_
_entity.id
_entity.type
_entity.pdbx_description
1 polymer ?
#
loop_
_entity_poly.entity_id
_entity_poly.type
_entity_poly.pdbx_seq_one_letter_code
_entity_poly.pdbx_strand_id
1 'polypeptide(L)'
;MEVEVTAKRVAEILLTPAGRPLPAGVLEDLSRAGDELMSSLGRPGKGGRKPRRPAGSETSAMAEVRKQLGESVIRSHKGARVEIWELDETGTTVIGARLSSEDIGKGQNIMGQIKGGFDLCGDLGLKVRYVVAATRMSGDRPQADRMDLEFIRKWIHAGHIDTVVYREVDRMGRRSGVRDEFWRFLEETGTELYFSTKGRPTDWDEDGLTLAVEGGMADHERRKIVRRTGGGIRQNLLDVGWGWPGCVRFGFKRIDGNAIVVDPKQWKFVQMAFESYAKVGPTGRGSISRLRTHMVKQGCRISEEGLRKMLRDEIYVTGKWGVTVLDEYYEGNRIEIPNPISAELQARNIALLESTKGRNSITPFGTYLLNTIPVYHGRCMQIEVERKQPRSGKIKRVTPQLRGRGYGDDRRADRPPTYSHYPKTPKCCSRYSVPAELLERTVVDSLLSLAESRELQLAYIQKASEDDSWDIQIEDPQALDREIQALTRGRREIVSDFNEEIRGGDTSAKFRVAKLLDGIDEDIAALTRRKEIALSSRPGPEERDSKSLRADLRRCLTAGPGDPDHLRQKKVALIEALVSKVVVHDSDQGGYEVEIFGHLIPPGSRIVPEEISGHFENALDEIHKPATKSKLSGRFVTGCGEQTNHTPAWRSERVFVREVPYEYTLDSVKKSIRFAHEKLPPGRMFGRGSSPYERLRIEHPGLLRTAQIAIVCRKRGTTRDQVIRSAIDVEPGLREGRFGPRSVEEVRTTIRWALEDGMTLDPGWAMRWDSFARKLPYLETYSWLGQILRENGTSLKRVAFEIKAKRRVGQPRIVSGVPAGDPPKTDRAILVHALSSEELVPFGYDRGKLILLRQKRRLFRLKIEKDQNFYYPKWQFSTEMGPRSIVPEILAILGALGLDEWDLEGVMSESSEFGGKTRSLRELVDEEASAEWLIAQIKYRLEVRRRNKLDGS
;
A
#
# COMPACT_ATOMS: atom_id res chain seq x y z
N MET A 1 -45.60 -22.52 7.86
CA MET A 1 -46.41 -22.21 9.06
C MET A 1 -46.12 -20.82 9.62
N GLU A 2 -44.88 -20.43 9.94
CA GLU A 2 -44.60 -19.09 10.50
C GLU A 2 -44.87 -17.91 9.54
N VAL A 3 -44.65 -18.07 8.23
CA VAL A 3 -44.92 -17.02 7.22
C VAL A 3 -46.43 -16.75 7.08
N GLU A 4 -47.26 -17.75 7.31
CA GLU A 4 -48.71 -17.67 7.20
C GLU A 4 -49.33 -16.94 8.41
N VAL A 5 -48.72 -17.12 9.59
CA VAL A 5 -49.08 -16.40 10.84
C VAL A 5 -48.78 -14.90 10.72
N THR A 6 -47.68 -14.52 10.07
CA THR A 6 -47.30 -13.11 9.87
C THR A 6 -48.20 -12.41 8.85
N ALA A 7 -48.56 -13.08 7.74
CA ALA A 7 -49.45 -12.52 6.73
C ALA A 7 -50.87 -12.29 7.27
N LYS A 8 -51.38 -13.22 8.09
CA LYS A 8 -52.70 -13.12 8.71
C LYS A 8 -52.80 -11.97 9.72
N ARG A 9 -51.74 -11.75 10.51
CA ARG A 9 -51.66 -10.61 11.45
C ARG A 9 -51.58 -9.25 10.75
N VAL A 10 -50.88 -9.15 9.64
CA VAL A 10 -50.82 -7.90 8.85
C VAL A 10 -52.17 -7.59 8.21
N ALA A 11 -52.90 -8.60 7.73
CA ALA A 11 -54.25 -8.43 7.19
C ALA A 11 -55.26 -7.98 8.27
N GLU A 12 -55.18 -8.51 9.49
CA GLU A 12 -56.04 -8.08 10.62
C GLU A 12 -55.78 -6.61 10.99
N ILE A 13 -54.53 -6.13 10.94
CA ILE A 13 -54.19 -4.73 11.23
C ILE A 13 -54.74 -3.79 10.15
N LEU A 14 -54.60 -4.15 8.87
CA LEU A 14 -55.07 -3.33 7.74
C LEU A 14 -56.60 -3.24 7.65
N LEU A 15 -57.32 -4.20 8.25
CA LEU A 15 -58.78 -4.23 8.27
C LEU A 15 -59.39 -3.60 9.53
N THR A 16 -58.57 -3.00 10.42
CA THR A 16 -59.08 -2.33 11.61
C THR A 16 -59.74 -0.99 11.23
N PRO A 17 -61.00 -0.71 11.62
CA PRO A 17 -61.67 0.54 11.30
C PRO A 17 -60.91 1.76 11.85
N ALA A 18 -60.75 2.80 11.02
CA ALA A 18 -60.04 4.02 11.37
C ALA A 18 -60.62 4.68 12.63
N GLY A 19 -59.83 4.77 13.70
CA GLY A 19 -60.21 5.51 14.91
C GLY A 19 -59.82 4.89 16.26
N ARG A 20 -59.26 3.67 16.32
CA ARG A 20 -58.70 3.13 17.57
C ARG A 20 -57.17 3.23 17.60
N PRO A 21 -56.57 3.78 18.67
CA PRO A 21 -55.12 3.77 18.85
C PRO A 21 -54.63 2.33 19.05
N LEU A 22 -53.55 1.96 18.37
CA LEU A 22 -52.92 0.65 18.54
C LEU A 22 -52.33 0.52 19.96
N PRO A 23 -52.39 -0.66 20.60
CA PRO A 23 -51.75 -0.90 21.89
C PRO A 23 -50.24 -0.66 21.80
N ALA A 24 -49.64 -0.06 22.83
CA ALA A 24 -48.24 0.38 22.82
C ALA A 24 -47.23 -0.73 22.43
N GLY A 25 -47.48 -1.99 22.81
CA GLY A 25 -46.62 -3.13 22.44
C GLY A 25 -46.64 -3.49 20.96
N VAL A 26 -47.73 -3.19 20.23
CA VAL A 26 -47.85 -3.49 18.79
C VAL A 26 -46.99 -2.54 17.96
N LEU A 27 -46.80 -1.29 18.43
CA LEU A 27 -45.91 -0.32 17.79
C LEU A 27 -44.43 -0.69 17.94
N GLU A 28 -44.02 -1.21 19.11
CA GLU A 28 -42.67 -1.74 19.31
C GLU A 28 -42.42 -3.00 18.47
N ASP A 29 -43.40 -3.91 18.41
CA ASP A 29 -43.29 -5.13 17.61
C ASP A 29 -43.23 -4.85 16.11
N LEU A 30 -44.03 -3.89 15.61
CA LEU A 30 -43.99 -3.44 14.23
C LEU A 30 -42.70 -2.68 13.91
N SER A 31 -42.17 -1.88 14.84
CA SER A 31 -40.88 -1.21 14.66
C SER A 31 -39.75 -2.23 14.56
N ARG A 32 -39.73 -3.23 15.43
CA ARG A 32 -38.72 -4.29 15.45
C ARG A 32 -38.81 -5.20 14.22
N ALA A 33 -40.02 -5.59 13.82
CA ALA A 33 -40.23 -6.35 12.59
C ALA A 33 -39.88 -5.52 11.33
N GLY A 34 -40.13 -4.21 11.36
CA GLY A 34 -39.71 -3.26 10.32
C GLY A 34 -38.19 -3.14 10.23
N ASP A 35 -37.49 -3.08 11.35
CA ASP A 35 -36.02 -3.04 11.41
C ASP A 35 -35.38 -4.35 10.93
N GLU A 36 -35.96 -5.50 11.28
CA GLU A 36 -35.53 -6.82 10.79
C GLU A 36 -35.79 -6.98 9.28
N LEU A 37 -36.94 -6.52 8.78
CA LEU A 37 -37.26 -6.53 7.36
C LEU A 37 -36.36 -5.56 6.56
N MET A 38 -36.04 -4.39 7.10
CA MET A 38 -35.14 -3.42 6.47
C MET A 38 -33.67 -3.86 6.51
N SER A 39 -33.29 -4.67 7.50
CA SER A 39 -31.99 -5.34 7.57
C SER A 39 -31.89 -6.49 6.55
N SER A 40 -32.97 -7.24 6.33
CA SER A 40 -33.02 -8.36 5.36
C SER A 40 -33.15 -7.91 3.90
N LEU A 41 -33.85 -6.80 3.62
CA LEU A 41 -34.08 -6.31 2.25
C LEU A 41 -32.89 -5.53 1.64
N GLY A 42 -31.90 -5.13 2.44
CA GLY A 42 -30.80 -4.31 1.97
C GLY A 42 -31.25 -2.89 1.56
N ARG A 43 -30.41 -1.88 1.81
CA ARG A 43 -30.80 -0.47 1.64
C ARG A 43 -31.40 -0.15 0.25
N PRO A 44 -32.58 0.51 0.17
CA PRO A 44 -33.12 1.04 -1.07
C PRO A 44 -32.25 2.21 -1.53
N GLY A 45 -31.71 2.12 -2.74
CA GLY A 45 -30.70 3.05 -3.27
C GLY A 45 -29.65 2.39 -4.16
N LYS A 46 -29.64 1.06 -4.27
CA LYS A 46 -29.02 0.41 -5.44
C LYS A 46 -30.01 0.47 -6.60
N GLY A 47 -30.00 1.58 -7.33
CA GLY A 47 -30.41 1.61 -8.74
C GLY A 47 -29.46 0.71 -9.54
N GLY A 48 -29.59 -0.59 -9.33
CA GLY A 48 -28.79 -1.59 -9.99
C GLY A 48 -29.31 -1.77 -11.40
N ARG A 49 -28.45 -1.52 -12.39
CA ARG A 49 -28.31 -2.51 -13.45
C ARG A 49 -28.34 -3.88 -12.77
N LYS A 50 -29.15 -4.82 -13.31
CA LYS A 50 -29.11 -6.25 -12.94
C LYS A 50 -27.67 -6.59 -12.54
N PRO A 51 -27.43 -7.25 -11.38
CA PRO A 51 -26.09 -7.61 -10.97
C PRO A 51 -25.40 -8.18 -12.20
N ARG A 52 -24.34 -7.49 -12.66
CA ARG A 52 -23.55 -8.00 -13.78
C ARG A 52 -23.20 -9.41 -13.36
N ARG A 53 -23.60 -10.41 -14.15
CA ARG A 53 -23.04 -11.76 -14.06
C ARG A 53 -21.54 -11.56 -13.82
N PRO A 54 -20.92 -12.26 -12.85
CA PRO A 54 -19.52 -12.02 -12.50
C PRO A 54 -18.73 -11.96 -13.79
N ALA A 55 -18.18 -10.78 -14.09
CA ALA A 55 -17.46 -10.54 -15.33
C ALA A 55 -16.44 -11.67 -15.47
N GLY A 56 -16.38 -12.29 -16.65
CA GLY A 56 -15.39 -13.32 -16.91
C GLY A 56 -14.04 -12.79 -16.43
N SER A 57 -13.41 -13.49 -15.48
CA SER A 57 -12.06 -13.15 -15.11
C SER A 57 -11.15 -13.46 -16.30
N GLU A 58 -10.06 -12.72 -16.45
CA GLU A 58 -9.04 -13.04 -17.44
C GLU A 58 -8.53 -14.48 -17.27
N THR A 59 -8.47 -14.94 -16.01
CA THR A 59 -8.16 -16.32 -15.67
C THR A 59 -9.17 -17.31 -16.25
N SER A 60 -10.47 -17.04 -16.15
CA SER A 60 -11.52 -17.91 -16.71
C SER A 60 -11.59 -17.86 -18.24
N ALA A 61 -11.29 -16.71 -18.85
CA ALA A 61 -11.28 -16.56 -20.31
C ALA A 61 -10.12 -17.33 -20.99
N MET A 62 -9.05 -17.62 -20.24
CA MET A 62 -7.85 -18.33 -20.69
C MET A 62 -7.71 -19.75 -20.11
N ALA A 63 -8.58 -20.13 -19.16
CA ALA A 63 -8.42 -21.36 -18.37
C ALA A 63 -8.42 -22.62 -19.26
N GLU A 64 -9.31 -22.66 -20.25
CA GLU A 64 -9.45 -23.82 -21.14
C GLU A 64 -8.24 -23.97 -22.07
N VAL A 65 -7.73 -22.85 -22.61
CA VAL A 65 -6.52 -22.86 -23.45
C VAL A 65 -5.31 -23.37 -22.68
N ARG A 66 -5.07 -22.82 -21.48
CA ARG A 66 -3.94 -23.27 -20.64
C ARG A 66 -4.07 -24.73 -20.22
N LYS A 67 -5.31 -25.20 -20.01
CA LYS A 67 -5.57 -26.61 -19.71
C LYS A 67 -5.22 -27.53 -20.88
N GLN A 68 -5.50 -27.11 -22.12
CA GLN A 68 -5.25 -27.91 -23.32
C GLN A 68 -3.83 -27.79 -23.87
N LEU A 69 -3.28 -26.57 -23.91
CA LEU A 69 -1.99 -26.26 -24.54
C LEU A 69 -0.82 -26.18 -23.55
N GLY A 70 -1.08 -26.25 -22.24
CA GLY A 70 -0.05 -26.22 -21.21
C GLY A 70 0.50 -24.82 -20.91
N GLU A 71 1.78 -24.76 -20.52
CA GLU A 71 2.45 -23.53 -20.14
C GLU A 71 2.72 -22.62 -21.34
N SER A 72 2.50 -21.31 -21.14
CA SER A 72 2.65 -20.29 -22.17
C SER A 72 3.75 -19.30 -21.82
N VAL A 73 4.39 -18.70 -22.82
CA VAL A 73 5.19 -17.50 -22.63
C VAL A 73 4.27 -16.28 -22.54
N ILE A 74 4.27 -15.59 -21.39
CA ILE A 74 3.42 -14.44 -21.13
C ILE A 74 4.19 -13.14 -21.41
N ARG A 75 3.59 -12.24 -22.18
CA ARG A 75 4.05 -10.86 -22.40
C ARG A 75 2.96 -9.86 -22.02
N SER A 76 3.33 -8.71 -21.46
CA SER A 76 2.38 -7.67 -21.05
C SER A 76 2.88 -6.26 -21.35
N HIS A 77 2.02 -5.43 -21.95
CA HIS A 77 2.32 -4.03 -22.27
C HIS A 77 1.06 -3.16 -22.18
N LYS A 78 1.15 -2.03 -21.48
CA LYS A 78 0.03 -1.08 -21.26
C LYS A 78 -1.29 -1.76 -20.87
N GLY A 79 -1.24 -2.78 -20.01
CA GLY A 79 -2.42 -3.51 -19.53
C GLY A 79 -3.04 -4.54 -20.49
N ALA A 80 -2.52 -4.69 -21.71
CA ALA A 80 -2.80 -5.85 -22.54
C ALA A 80 -1.82 -6.98 -22.22
N ARG A 81 -2.26 -8.22 -22.43
CA ARG A 81 -1.49 -9.43 -22.18
C ARG A 81 -1.57 -10.33 -23.41
N VAL A 82 -0.45 -10.91 -23.79
CA VAL A 82 -0.34 -11.89 -24.87
C VAL A 82 0.29 -13.15 -24.31
N GLU A 83 -0.33 -14.29 -24.58
CA GLU A 83 0.17 -15.61 -24.25
C GLU A 83 0.50 -16.35 -25.53
N ILE A 84 1.67 -16.99 -25.53
CA ILE A 84 2.24 -17.64 -26.71
C ILE A 84 2.55 -19.09 -26.33
N TRP A 85 2.04 -20.02 -27.12
CA TRP A 85 2.39 -21.45 -27.05
C TRP A 85 3.12 -21.82 -28.33
N GLU A 86 4.24 -22.53 -28.18
CA GLU A 86 4.91 -23.24 -29.28
C GLU A 86 4.50 -24.71 -29.19
N LEU A 87 3.90 -25.24 -30.25
CA LEU A 87 3.31 -26.58 -30.27
C LEU A 87 4.17 -27.57 -31.06
N ASP A 88 4.71 -27.13 -32.20
CA ASP A 88 5.55 -27.95 -33.07
C ASP A 88 6.63 -27.06 -33.71
N GLU A 89 7.90 -27.31 -33.39
CA GLU A 89 9.04 -26.57 -33.96
C GLU A 89 9.17 -26.74 -35.49
N THR A 90 8.54 -27.77 -36.07
CA THR A 90 8.51 -28.02 -37.52
C THR A 90 7.31 -27.41 -38.22
N GLY A 91 6.35 -26.88 -37.47
CA GLY A 91 5.21 -26.17 -38.05
C GLY A 91 5.62 -24.84 -38.68
N THR A 92 4.79 -24.36 -39.60
CA THR A 92 4.95 -23.05 -40.25
C THR A 92 3.71 -22.17 -40.13
N THR A 93 2.67 -22.65 -39.43
CA THR A 93 1.42 -21.92 -39.24
C THR A 93 1.31 -21.27 -37.85
N VAL A 94 0.76 -20.06 -37.78
CA VAL A 94 0.39 -19.40 -36.51
C VAL A 94 -1.10 -19.14 -36.41
N ILE A 95 -1.70 -19.49 -35.27
CA ILE A 95 -3.09 -19.17 -34.95
C ILE A 95 -3.13 -17.93 -34.04
N GLY A 96 -3.73 -16.85 -34.53
CA GLY A 96 -3.98 -15.62 -33.77
C GLY A 96 -5.38 -15.56 -33.17
N ALA A 97 -5.48 -15.23 -31.89
CA ALA A 97 -6.75 -15.02 -31.20
C ALA A 97 -6.72 -13.75 -30.34
N ARG A 98 -7.84 -13.03 -30.29
CA ARG A 98 -7.94 -11.76 -29.55
C ARG A 98 -9.27 -11.59 -28.82
N LEU A 99 -9.18 -11.26 -27.54
CA LEU A 99 -10.29 -10.78 -26.72
C LEU A 99 -10.04 -9.36 -26.20
N SER A 100 -11.01 -8.49 -26.44
CA SER A 100 -11.04 -7.17 -25.81
C SER A 100 -11.45 -7.28 -24.34
N SER A 101 -11.22 -6.21 -23.57
CA SER A 101 -11.71 -6.12 -22.18
C SER A 101 -13.24 -6.23 -22.10
N GLU A 102 -13.95 -5.80 -23.14
CA GLU A 102 -15.40 -5.93 -23.23
C GLU A 102 -15.84 -7.38 -23.47
N ASP A 103 -15.15 -8.11 -24.36
CA ASP A 103 -15.43 -9.51 -24.64
C ASP A 103 -15.24 -10.40 -23.41
N ILE A 104 -14.15 -10.15 -22.65
CA ILE A 104 -13.89 -10.77 -21.35
C ILE A 104 -15.03 -10.45 -20.37
N GLY A 105 -15.48 -9.19 -20.34
CA GLY A 105 -16.61 -8.76 -19.53
C GLY A 105 -17.93 -9.43 -19.90
N LYS A 106 -18.12 -9.81 -21.18
CA LYS A 106 -19.26 -10.58 -21.68
C LYS A 106 -19.14 -12.09 -21.44
N GLY A 107 -18.01 -12.55 -20.89
CA GLY A 107 -17.75 -13.96 -20.63
C GLY A 107 -17.35 -14.77 -21.87
N GLN A 108 -16.86 -14.11 -22.93
CA GLN A 108 -16.31 -14.82 -24.09
C GLN A 108 -15.04 -15.58 -23.71
N ASN A 109 -14.89 -16.77 -24.29
CA ASN A 109 -13.73 -17.64 -24.12
C ASN A 109 -12.87 -17.59 -25.38
N ILE A 110 -11.56 -17.41 -25.21
CA ILE A 110 -10.63 -17.30 -26.33
C ILE A 110 -10.46 -18.63 -27.07
N MET A 111 -10.70 -19.76 -26.38
CA MET A 111 -10.63 -21.10 -26.96
C MET A 111 -11.60 -21.27 -28.12
N GLY A 112 -12.77 -20.60 -28.08
CA GLY A 112 -13.72 -20.62 -29.20
C GLY A 112 -13.20 -19.93 -30.46
N GLN A 113 -12.12 -19.14 -30.39
CA GLN A 113 -11.43 -18.62 -31.57
C GLN A 113 -10.31 -19.56 -32.01
N ILE A 114 -9.55 -20.10 -31.07
CA ILE A 114 -8.41 -20.98 -31.32
C ILE A 114 -8.86 -22.32 -31.92
N LYS A 115 -9.96 -22.90 -31.41
CA LYS A 115 -10.48 -24.19 -31.88
C LYS A 115 -10.81 -24.17 -33.38
N GLY A 116 -11.47 -23.12 -33.87
CA GLY A 116 -11.75 -22.98 -35.29
C GLY A 116 -10.48 -22.89 -36.16
N GLY A 117 -9.39 -22.33 -35.61
CA GLY A 117 -8.09 -22.35 -36.27
C GLY A 117 -7.47 -23.76 -36.31
N PHE A 118 -7.56 -24.52 -35.21
CA PHE A 118 -7.08 -25.91 -35.18
C PHE A 118 -7.86 -26.82 -36.13
N ASP A 119 -9.19 -26.71 -36.11
CA ASP A 119 -10.05 -27.52 -36.98
C ASP A 119 -9.67 -27.25 -38.45
N LEU A 120 -9.54 -25.98 -38.85
CA LEU A 120 -9.11 -25.61 -40.20
C LEU A 120 -7.71 -26.13 -40.55
N CYS A 121 -6.74 -25.98 -39.64
CA CYS A 121 -5.38 -26.46 -39.89
C CYS A 121 -5.35 -27.98 -40.05
N GLY A 122 -6.15 -28.70 -39.26
CA GLY A 122 -6.32 -30.15 -39.39
C GLY A 122 -6.90 -30.55 -40.74
N ASP A 123 -7.97 -29.87 -41.18
CA ASP A 123 -8.64 -30.15 -42.46
C ASP A 123 -7.71 -29.89 -43.66
N LEU A 124 -6.84 -28.89 -43.57
CA LEU A 124 -5.90 -28.51 -44.64
C LEU A 124 -4.52 -29.19 -44.52
N GLY A 125 -4.28 -29.98 -43.47
CA GLY A 125 -2.98 -30.60 -43.21
C GLY A 125 -1.87 -29.61 -42.83
N LEU A 126 -2.22 -28.41 -42.37
CA LEU A 126 -1.29 -27.37 -41.94
C LEU A 126 -0.75 -27.66 -40.54
N LYS A 127 0.57 -27.55 -40.36
CA LYS A 127 1.23 -27.77 -39.06
C LYS A 127 1.32 -26.47 -38.27
N VAL A 128 0.60 -26.42 -37.16
CA VAL A 128 0.58 -25.27 -36.24
C VAL A 128 1.87 -25.22 -35.43
N ARG A 129 2.69 -24.18 -35.67
CA ARG A 129 3.86 -23.86 -34.84
C ARG A 129 3.47 -23.11 -33.58
N TYR A 130 2.72 -22.03 -33.74
CA TYR A 130 2.43 -21.11 -32.65
C TYR A 130 0.93 -20.86 -32.47
N VAL A 131 0.51 -20.72 -31.22
CA VAL A 131 -0.78 -20.11 -30.86
C VAL A 131 -0.50 -18.82 -30.10
N VAL A 132 -1.05 -17.71 -30.59
CA VAL A 132 -0.87 -16.36 -30.03
C VAL A 132 -2.22 -15.83 -29.57
N ALA A 133 -2.42 -15.75 -28.25
CA ALA A 133 -3.69 -15.35 -27.65
C ALA A 133 -3.54 -14.03 -26.89
N ALA A 134 -4.20 -12.98 -27.39
CA ALA A 134 -4.17 -11.64 -26.81
C ALA A 134 -5.43 -11.35 -25.99
N THR A 135 -5.27 -10.99 -24.72
CA THR A 135 -6.35 -10.57 -23.81
C THR A 135 -6.19 -9.12 -23.40
N ARG A 136 -7.33 -8.45 -23.15
CA ARG A 136 -7.41 -6.99 -22.91
C ARG A 136 -6.77 -6.17 -24.03
N MET A 137 -6.70 -6.76 -25.22
CA MET A 137 -6.13 -6.15 -26.41
C MET A 137 -7.28 -5.60 -27.25
N SER A 138 -7.40 -4.27 -27.29
CA SER A 138 -8.38 -3.60 -28.16
C SER A 138 -7.88 -3.65 -29.60
N GLY A 139 -8.77 -3.95 -30.54
CA GLY A 139 -8.49 -3.86 -31.98
C GLY A 139 -8.27 -2.43 -32.48
N ASP A 140 -8.42 -1.43 -31.60
CA ASP A 140 -8.22 0.00 -31.86
C ASP A 140 -6.83 0.51 -31.46
N ARG A 141 -6.02 -0.33 -30.81
CA ARG A 141 -4.68 0.07 -30.39
C ARG A 141 -3.81 0.39 -31.61
N PRO A 142 -2.93 1.41 -31.52
CA PRO A 142 -1.92 1.64 -32.55
C PRO A 142 -1.09 0.37 -32.78
N GLN A 143 -0.58 0.21 -34.00
CA GLN A 143 0.28 -0.92 -34.39
C GLN A 143 1.42 -1.16 -33.38
N ALA A 144 2.10 -0.10 -32.96
CA ALA A 144 3.20 -0.16 -31.99
C ALA A 144 2.81 -0.74 -30.61
N ASP A 145 1.52 -0.77 -30.27
CA ASP A 145 1.01 -1.30 -29.00
C ASP A 145 0.42 -2.72 -29.15
N ARG A 146 0.48 -3.33 -30.35
CA ARG A 146 -0.03 -4.67 -30.71
C ARG A 146 1.08 -5.72 -30.67
N MET A 147 1.48 -6.12 -29.45
CA MET A 147 2.51 -7.14 -29.22
C MET A 147 2.23 -8.49 -29.91
N ASP A 148 0.95 -8.82 -30.13
CA ASP A 148 0.51 -10.02 -30.84
C ASP A 148 0.91 -9.98 -32.31
N LEU A 149 0.61 -8.87 -33.00
CA LEU A 149 1.01 -8.67 -34.39
C LEU A 149 2.53 -8.54 -34.51
N GLU A 150 3.18 -7.80 -33.62
CA GLU A 150 4.65 -7.66 -33.60
C GLU A 150 5.36 -9.01 -33.47
N PHE A 151 4.85 -9.90 -32.61
CA PHE A 151 5.37 -11.27 -32.51
C PHE A 151 5.25 -12.00 -33.84
N ILE A 152 4.07 -12.01 -34.46
CA ILE A 152 3.83 -12.70 -35.74
C ILE A 152 4.76 -12.16 -36.84
N ARG A 153 4.88 -10.83 -36.99
CA ARG A 153 5.77 -10.20 -37.99
C ARG A 153 7.22 -10.63 -37.82
N LYS A 154 7.71 -10.65 -36.58
CA LYS A 154 9.09 -11.04 -36.28
C LYS A 154 9.38 -12.47 -36.76
N TRP A 155 8.45 -13.40 -36.58
CA TRP A 155 8.65 -14.81 -36.93
C TRP A 155 8.41 -15.10 -38.41
N ILE A 156 7.55 -14.32 -39.09
CA ILE A 156 7.46 -14.31 -40.55
C ILE A 156 8.77 -13.83 -41.17
N HIS A 157 9.31 -12.70 -40.70
CA HIS A 157 10.61 -12.19 -41.18
C HIS A 157 11.77 -13.17 -40.96
N ALA A 158 11.70 -13.99 -39.91
CA ALA A 158 12.69 -15.02 -39.64
C ALA A 158 12.50 -16.30 -40.50
N GLY A 159 11.47 -16.35 -41.35
CA GLY A 159 11.18 -17.49 -42.23
C GLY A 159 10.60 -18.71 -41.50
N HIS A 160 10.12 -18.54 -40.27
CA HIS A 160 9.57 -19.65 -39.46
C HIS A 160 8.06 -19.79 -39.59
N ILE A 161 7.40 -18.79 -40.17
CA ILE A 161 5.95 -18.76 -40.37
C ILE A 161 5.69 -18.33 -41.81
N ASP A 162 4.93 -19.14 -42.53
CA ASP A 162 4.44 -18.85 -43.89
C ASP A 162 2.91 -18.73 -43.94
N THR A 163 2.22 -19.08 -42.86
CA THR A 163 0.76 -19.12 -42.81
C THR A 163 0.23 -18.51 -41.52
N VAL A 164 -0.75 -17.61 -41.62
CA VAL A 164 -1.43 -16.96 -40.48
C VAL A 164 -2.91 -17.29 -40.51
N VAL A 165 -3.45 -17.73 -39.37
CA VAL A 165 -4.87 -18.10 -39.21
C VAL A 165 -5.53 -17.23 -38.15
N TYR A 166 -6.63 -16.58 -38.50
CA TYR A 166 -7.53 -15.91 -37.56
C TYR A 166 -8.94 -16.47 -37.70
N ARG A 167 -9.81 -16.28 -36.69
CA ARG A 167 -11.21 -16.67 -36.82
C ARG A 167 -11.97 -15.81 -37.83
N GLU A 168 -11.88 -14.50 -37.67
CA GLU A 168 -12.62 -13.49 -38.43
C GLU A 168 -11.80 -12.19 -38.48
N VAL A 169 -12.09 -11.31 -39.44
CA VAL A 169 -11.34 -10.06 -39.69
C VAL A 169 -11.23 -9.17 -38.45
N ASP A 170 -12.31 -9.07 -37.67
CA ASP A 170 -12.37 -8.25 -36.44
C ASP A 170 -11.34 -8.65 -35.37
N ARG A 171 -10.87 -9.91 -35.37
CA ARG A 171 -9.92 -10.40 -34.36
C ARG A 171 -8.50 -9.91 -34.62
N MET A 172 -8.15 -9.68 -35.88
CA MET A 172 -6.86 -9.14 -36.26
C MET A 172 -6.78 -7.63 -36.01
N GLY A 173 -7.79 -6.84 -36.35
CA GLY A 173 -7.81 -5.41 -36.11
C GLY A 173 -9.12 -4.74 -36.50
N ARG A 174 -9.56 -3.75 -35.70
CA ARG A 174 -10.78 -2.96 -35.96
C ARG A 174 -10.47 -1.69 -36.74
N ARG A 175 -9.34 -1.07 -36.45
CA ARG A 175 -8.89 0.15 -37.11
C ARG A 175 -8.32 -0.20 -38.48
N SER A 176 -8.93 0.32 -39.55
CA SER A 176 -8.50 0.10 -40.94
C SER A 176 -7.00 0.23 -41.12
N GLY A 177 -6.40 1.34 -40.67
CA GLY A 177 -4.95 1.57 -40.85
C GLY A 177 -4.02 0.49 -40.26
N VAL A 178 -4.34 -0.10 -39.10
CA VAL A 178 -3.48 -1.15 -38.49
C VAL A 178 -3.65 -2.47 -39.22
N ARG A 179 -4.87 -2.73 -39.70
CA ARG A 179 -5.19 -3.95 -40.43
C ARG A 179 -4.60 -3.92 -41.84
N ASP A 180 -4.78 -2.81 -42.55
CA ASP A 180 -4.31 -2.63 -43.92
C ASP A 180 -2.78 -2.65 -43.98
N GLU A 181 -2.09 -2.09 -42.96
CA GLU A 181 -0.63 -2.20 -42.82
C GLU A 181 -0.17 -3.65 -42.60
N PHE A 182 -0.91 -4.41 -41.78
CA PHE A 182 -0.58 -5.82 -41.55
C PHE A 182 -0.89 -6.70 -42.77
N TRP A 183 -1.94 -6.40 -43.55
CA TRP A 183 -2.24 -7.10 -44.80
C TRP A 183 -1.16 -6.92 -45.85
N ARG A 184 -0.78 -5.67 -46.14
CA ARG A 184 0.32 -5.38 -47.06
C ARG A 184 1.59 -6.11 -46.65
N PHE A 185 1.85 -6.18 -45.35
CA PHE A 185 2.99 -6.95 -44.85
C PHE A 185 2.89 -8.45 -45.15
N LEU A 186 1.73 -9.08 -45.02
CA LEU A 186 1.56 -10.50 -45.36
C LEU A 186 1.69 -10.74 -46.87
N GLU A 187 1.11 -9.85 -47.67
CA GLU A 187 1.21 -9.86 -49.13
C GLU A 187 2.66 -9.69 -49.61
N GLU A 188 3.38 -8.68 -49.12
CA GLU A 188 4.79 -8.40 -49.43
C GLU A 188 5.73 -9.55 -49.05
N THR A 189 5.37 -10.32 -48.02
CA THR A 189 6.17 -11.47 -47.57
C THR A 189 5.73 -12.80 -48.17
N GLY A 190 4.67 -12.81 -48.99
CA GLY A 190 4.09 -14.03 -49.55
C GLY A 190 3.50 -14.98 -48.50
N THR A 191 3.11 -14.44 -47.33
CA THR A 191 2.53 -15.23 -46.23
C THR A 191 1.03 -15.42 -46.46
N GLU A 192 0.55 -16.66 -46.43
CA GLU A 192 -0.87 -16.97 -46.62
C GLU A 192 -1.71 -16.55 -45.40
N LEU A 193 -2.87 -15.94 -45.64
CA LEU A 193 -3.82 -15.57 -44.59
C LEU A 193 -5.10 -16.38 -44.70
N TYR A 194 -5.46 -17.07 -43.64
CA TYR A 194 -6.71 -17.82 -43.53
C TYR A 194 -7.64 -17.21 -42.49
N PHE A 195 -8.93 -17.20 -42.83
CA PHE A 195 -10.01 -16.98 -41.88
C PHE A 195 -10.77 -18.30 -41.66
N SER A 196 -10.88 -18.76 -40.41
CA SER A 196 -11.56 -20.02 -40.11
C SER A 196 -13.04 -20.01 -40.51
N THR A 197 -13.65 -18.84 -40.66
CA THR A 197 -15.01 -18.69 -41.19
C THR A 197 -15.12 -18.84 -42.71
N LYS A 198 -14.02 -18.62 -43.45
CA LYS A 198 -13.99 -18.73 -44.92
C LYS A 198 -13.54 -20.10 -45.41
N GLY A 199 -12.70 -20.80 -44.64
CA GLY A 199 -12.25 -22.16 -44.97
C GLY A 199 -11.27 -22.28 -46.15
N ARG A 200 -10.88 -21.17 -46.78
CA ARG A 200 -9.92 -21.09 -47.89
C ARG A 200 -8.90 -19.97 -47.64
N PRO A 201 -7.72 -19.99 -48.31
CA PRO A 201 -6.79 -18.87 -48.23
C PRO A 201 -7.46 -17.60 -48.77
N THR A 202 -7.06 -16.47 -48.20
CA THR A 202 -7.50 -15.14 -48.65
C THR A 202 -6.88 -14.88 -50.01
N ASP A 203 -7.73 -14.69 -51.01
CA ASP A 203 -7.32 -14.20 -52.32
C ASP A 203 -7.23 -12.67 -52.24
N TRP A 204 -6.05 -12.09 -52.33
CA TRP A 204 -5.87 -10.66 -52.14
C TRP A 204 -6.55 -9.83 -53.24
N ASP A 205 -6.66 -10.37 -54.46
CA ASP A 205 -7.29 -9.70 -55.59
C ASP A 205 -8.81 -9.76 -55.48
N GLU A 206 -9.38 -10.92 -55.12
CA GLU A 206 -10.83 -11.10 -55.03
C GLU A 206 -11.41 -10.68 -53.67
N ASP A 207 -10.77 -11.06 -52.57
CA ASP A 207 -11.27 -10.79 -51.21
C ASP A 207 -10.88 -9.40 -50.69
N GLY A 208 -9.90 -8.73 -51.31
CA GLY A 208 -9.38 -7.44 -50.84
C GLY A 208 -10.50 -6.39 -50.68
N LEU A 209 -11.40 -6.29 -51.67
CA LEU A 209 -12.54 -5.38 -51.61
C LEU A 209 -13.54 -5.80 -50.51
N THR A 210 -13.88 -7.09 -50.43
CA THR A 210 -14.83 -7.60 -49.42
C THR A 210 -14.31 -7.34 -48.01
N LEU A 211 -13.02 -7.61 -47.77
CA LEU A 211 -12.37 -7.37 -46.49
C LEU A 211 -12.29 -5.88 -46.16
N ALA A 212 -12.03 -5.01 -47.15
CA ALA A 212 -12.06 -3.57 -46.99
C ALA A 212 -13.46 -3.07 -46.60
N VAL A 213 -14.51 -3.57 -47.28
CA VAL A 213 -15.92 -3.25 -47.00
C VAL A 213 -16.34 -3.72 -45.62
N GLU A 214 -16.04 -4.97 -45.23
CA GLU A 214 -16.36 -5.50 -43.90
C GLU A 214 -15.71 -4.68 -42.78
N GLY A 215 -14.45 -4.24 -42.98
CA GLY A 215 -13.78 -3.33 -42.06
C GLY A 215 -14.41 -1.97 -41.98
N GLY A 216 -14.70 -1.38 -43.14
CA GLY A 216 -15.38 -0.09 -43.24
C GLY A 216 -16.75 -0.11 -42.57
N MET A 217 -17.50 -1.20 -42.72
CA MET A 217 -18.79 -1.43 -42.06
C MET A 217 -18.64 -1.53 -40.54
N ALA A 218 -17.68 -2.31 -40.04
CA ALA A 218 -17.41 -2.42 -38.61
C ALA A 218 -17.03 -1.06 -37.98
N ASP A 219 -16.17 -0.28 -38.67
CA ASP A 219 -15.81 1.07 -38.28
C ASP A 219 -17.01 2.03 -38.34
N HIS A 220 -17.84 1.93 -39.38
CA HIS A 220 -19.05 2.74 -39.53
C HIS A 220 -20.07 2.45 -38.42
N GLU A 221 -20.37 1.17 -38.14
CA GLU A 221 -21.31 0.77 -37.11
C GLU A 221 -20.85 1.24 -35.73
N ARG A 222 -19.55 1.15 -35.45
CA ARG A 222 -18.95 1.72 -34.24
C ARG A 222 -19.12 3.23 -34.18
N ARG A 223 -18.77 3.97 -35.24
CA ARG A 223 -18.98 5.43 -35.31
C ARG A 223 -20.44 5.79 -35.14
N LYS A 224 -21.37 4.95 -35.62
CA LYS A 224 -22.82 5.12 -35.46
C LYS A 224 -23.27 4.86 -34.03
N ILE A 225 -22.73 3.86 -33.33
CA ILE A 225 -22.97 3.63 -31.89
C ILE A 225 -22.46 4.83 -31.09
N VAL A 226 -21.26 5.32 -31.39
CA VAL A 226 -20.68 6.50 -30.75
C VAL A 226 -21.53 7.74 -31.02
N ARG A 227 -21.94 7.97 -32.27
CA ARG A 227 -22.83 9.09 -32.64
C ARG A 227 -24.21 8.98 -32.03
N ARG A 228 -24.83 7.80 -31.95
CA ARG A 228 -26.14 7.61 -31.31
C ARG A 228 -26.07 7.82 -29.80
N THR A 229 -25.00 7.34 -29.17
CA THR A 229 -24.78 7.53 -27.73
C THR A 229 -24.48 9.00 -27.41
N GLY A 230 -23.60 9.64 -28.20
CA GLY A 230 -23.30 11.06 -28.08
C GLY A 230 -24.51 11.93 -28.39
N GLY A 231 -25.28 11.60 -29.42
CA GLY A 231 -26.52 12.27 -29.80
C GLY A 231 -27.60 12.16 -28.73
N GLY A 232 -27.82 10.98 -28.15
CA GLY A 232 -28.79 10.82 -27.05
C GLY A 232 -28.37 11.53 -25.76
N ILE A 233 -27.07 11.60 -25.46
CA ILE A 233 -26.56 12.38 -24.33
C ILE A 233 -26.70 13.88 -24.61
N ARG A 234 -26.32 14.32 -25.81
CA ARG A 234 -26.44 15.70 -26.29
C ARG A 234 -27.89 16.17 -26.27
N GLN A 235 -28.82 15.36 -26.76
CA GLN A 235 -30.24 15.67 -26.79
C GLN A 235 -30.81 15.82 -25.36
N ASN A 236 -30.50 14.88 -24.46
CA ASN A 236 -30.95 14.98 -23.06
C ASN A 236 -30.36 16.19 -22.32
N LEU A 237 -29.07 16.50 -22.55
CA LEU A 237 -28.38 17.64 -21.93
C LEU A 237 -28.81 18.99 -22.52
N LEU A 238 -28.98 19.09 -23.84
CA LEU A 238 -29.31 20.36 -24.52
C LEU A 238 -30.80 20.66 -24.52
N ASP A 239 -31.67 19.67 -24.77
CA ASP A 239 -33.12 19.91 -24.97
C ASP A 239 -33.87 20.00 -23.63
N VAL A 240 -33.40 19.33 -22.58
CA VAL A 240 -34.08 19.28 -21.28
C VAL A 240 -33.22 19.92 -20.18
N GLY A 241 -31.89 20.02 -20.35
CA GLY A 241 -30.95 20.44 -19.30
C GLY A 241 -30.76 19.39 -18.19
N TRP A 242 -31.34 18.19 -18.37
CA TRP A 242 -31.50 17.18 -17.34
C TRP A 242 -30.83 15.88 -17.80
N GLY A 243 -30.00 15.31 -16.93
CA GLY A 243 -29.44 13.98 -17.16
C GLY A 243 -27.94 13.91 -16.99
N TRP A 244 -27.52 13.52 -15.79
CA TRP A 244 -26.15 13.05 -15.58
C TRP A 244 -25.97 11.70 -16.29
N PRO A 245 -25.06 11.54 -17.26
CA PRO A 245 -24.92 10.31 -18.02
C PRO A 245 -24.16 9.19 -17.27
N GLY A 246 -23.63 9.47 -16.07
CA GLY A 246 -22.73 8.57 -15.32
C GLY A 246 -23.28 7.98 -14.02
N CYS A 247 -22.40 7.64 -13.07
CA CYS A 247 -22.82 7.38 -11.69
C CYS A 247 -22.97 8.70 -10.95
N VAL A 248 -24.06 8.88 -10.19
CA VAL A 248 -24.32 10.10 -9.42
C VAL A 248 -23.20 10.31 -8.39
N ARG A 249 -22.74 11.55 -8.23
CA ARG A 249 -21.75 11.92 -7.22
C ARG A 249 -22.29 11.66 -5.82
N PHE A 250 -21.42 11.27 -4.90
CA PHE A 250 -21.80 11.04 -3.51
C PHE A 250 -22.38 12.32 -2.89
N GLY A 251 -23.47 12.25 -2.14
CA GLY A 251 -24.18 13.45 -1.65
C GLY A 251 -25.36 13.89 -2.51
N PHE A 252 -25.52 13.29 -3.69
CA PHE A 252 -26.63 13.58 -4.61
C PHE A 252 -27.41 12.30 -4.95
N LYS A 253 -28.66 12.46 -5.35
CA LYS A 253 -29.53 11.38 -5.84
C LYS A 253 -30.23 11.79 -7.13
N ARG A 254 -30.65 10.79 -7.90
CA ARG A 254 -31.55 11.00 -9.04
C ARG A 254 -33.00 10.97 -8.59
N ILE A 255 -33.79 11.87 -9.15
CA ILE A 255 -35.26 11.84 -9.10
C ILE A 255 -35.78 11.47 -10.51
N ASP A 256 -37.05 11.10 -10.58
CA ASP A 256 -37.81 10.93 -11.81
C ASP A 256 -37.56 12.09 -12.79
N GLY A 257 -37.35 11.75 -14.07
CA GLY A 257 -36.87 12.69 -15.09
C GLY A 257 -35.35 12.82 -15.20
N ASN A 258 -34.56 12.02 -14.47
CA ASN A 258 -33.09 12.07 -14.44
C ASN A 258 -32.48 13.37 -13.88
N ALA A 259 -33.27 14.21 -13.19
CA ALA A 259 -32.73 15.32 -12.41
C ALA A 259 -31.81 14.82 -11.31
N ILE A 260 -30.77 15.60 -11.03
CA ILE A 260 -29.97 15.42 -9.82
C ILE A 260 -30.45 16.41 -8.78
N VAL A 261 -30.74 15.90 -7.59
CA VAL A 261 -30.92 16.73 -6.40
C VAL A 261 -29.96 16.31 -5.31
N VAL A 262 -29.80 17.16 -4.30
CA VAL A 262 -29.08 16.80 -3.07
C VAL A 262 -29.79 15.63 -2.36
N ASP A 263 -29.03 14.62 -1.94
CA ASP A 263 -29.52 13.55 -1.07
C ASP A 263 -29.32 13.96 0.39
N PRO A 264 -30.39 14.30 1.15
CA PRO A 264 -30.24 14.76 2.53
C PRO A 264 -29.52 13.75 3.43
N LYS A 265 -29.67 12.44 3.16
CA LYS A 265 -29.04 11.38 3.96
C LYS A 265 -27.53 11.34 3.75
N GLN A 266 -27.07 11.63 2.54
CA GLN A 266 -25.64 11.64 2.20
C GLN A 266 -24.99 13.01 2.42
N TRP A 267 -25.75 14.09 2.25
CA TRP A 267 -25.25 15.46 2.33
C TRP A 267 -24.57 15.78 3.66
N LYS A 268 -25.14 15.31 4.77
CA LYS A 268 -24.51 15.44 6.11
C LYS A 268 -23.09 14.87 6.16
N PHE A 269 -22.83 13.79 5.42
CA PHE A 269 -21.49 13.17 5.38
C PHE A 269 -20.53 13.94 4.47
N VAL A 270 -21.05 14.63 3.43
CA VAL A 270 -20.26 15.56 2.61
C VAL A 270 -19.79 16.72 3.47
N GLN A 271 -20.71 17.40 4.17
CA GLN A 271 -20.39 18.52 5.07
C GLN A 271 -19.36 18.10 6.13
N MET A 272 -19.64 16.99 6.83
CA MET A 272 -18.73 16.42 7.81
C MET A 272 -17.35 16.12 7.23
N ALA A 273 -17.27 15.60 6.00
CA ALA A 273 -15.99 15.30 5.39
C ALA A 273 -15.15 16.55 5.10
N PHE A 274 -15.77 17.62 4.58
CA PHE A 274 -15.09 18.89 4.32
C PHE A 274 -14.67 19.59 5.62
N GLU A 275 -15.50 19.56 6.66
CA GLU A 275 -15.19 20.18 7.96
C GLU A 275 -14.14 19.41 8.76
N SER A 276 -14.20 18.08 8.70
CA SER A 276 -13.34 17.20 9.51
C SER A 276 -11.98 16.97 8.88
N TYR A 277 -11.81 17.18 7.57
CA TYR A 277 -10.56 16.85 6.87
C TYR A 277 -9.34 17.48 7.52
N ALA A 278 -9.36 18.78 7.82
CA ALA A 278 -8.27 19.46 8.52
C ALA A 278 -8.07 18.95 9.97
N LYS A 279 -9.16 18.56 10.65
CA LYS A 279 -9.20 18.20 12.08
C LYS A 279 -8.74 16.77 12.40
N VAL A 280 -8.85 15.83 11.46
CA VAL A 280 -8.51 14.41 11.71
C VAL A 280 -7.00 14.10 11.73
N GLY A 281 -6.16 15.04 11.27
CA GLY A 281 -4.70 14.92 11.36
C GLY A 281 -4.18 15.33 12.74
N PRO A 282 -3.15 14.68 13.30
CA PRO A 282 -2.62 15.01 14.63
C PRO A 282 -1.93 16.38 14.67
N THR A 283 -1.67 16.97 13.50
CA THR A 283 -0.98 18.25 13.31
C THR A 283 -1.82 19.24 12.49
N GLY A 284 -3.13 19.02 12.33
CA GLY A 284 -3.99 19.87 11.47
C GLY A 284 -3.76 19.71 9.95
N ARG A 285 -2.88 18.80 9.52
CA ARG A 285 -2.45 18.63 8.10
C ARG A 285 -3.42 17.83 7.23
N GLY A 286 -4.52 17.35 7.81
CA GLY A 286 -5.49 16.45 7.19
C GLY A 286 -4.93 15.08 6.77
N SER A 287 -5.79 14.07 6.75
CA SER A 287 -5.40 12.72 6.36
C SER A 287 -6.59 11.97 5.79
N ILE A 288 -6.51 11.59 4.51
CA ILE A 288 -7.59 10.87 3.82
C ILE A 288 -7.91 9.53 4.49
N SER A 289 -6.88 8.81 4.95
CA SER A 289 -7.08 7.49 5.58
C SER A 289 -7.76 7.61 6.95
N ARG A 290 -7.37 8.62 7.74
CA ARG A 290 -8.05 8.92 9.02
C ARG A 290 -9.44 9.47 8.81
N LEU A 291 -9.64 10.33 7.80
CA LEU A 291 -10.95 10.83 7.42
C LEU A 291 -11.88 9.68 7.04
N ARG A 292 -11.40 8.74 6.22
CA ARG A 292 -12.16 7.52 5.89
C ARG A 292 -12.52 6.73 7.14
N THR A 293 -11.57 6.50 8.03
CA THR A 293 -11.82 5.77 9.29
C THR A 293 -12.87 6.48 10.13
N HIS A 294 -12.80 7.81 10.21
CA HIS A 294 -13.79 8.63 10.89
C HIS A 294 -15.18 8.51 10.24
N MET A 295 -15.28 8.59 8.91
CA MET A 295 -16.54 8.42 8.18
C MET A 295 -17.15 7.02 8.34
N VAL A 296 -16.32 5.97 8.36
CA VAL A 296 -16.78 4.59 8.57
C VAL A 296 -17.35 4.42 9.97
N LYS A 297 -16.74 5.03 11.00
CA LYS A 297 -17.29 5.04 12.36
C LYS A 297 -18.65 5.73 12.43
N GLN A 298 -18.87 6.74 11.59
CA GLN A 298 -20.15 7.45 11.46
C GLN A 298 -21.14 6.72 10.52
N GLY A 299 -20.84 5.48 10.11
CA GLY A 299 -21.74 4.66 9.29
C GLY A 299 -21.69 4.94 7.78
N CYS A 300 -20.73 5.74 7.31
CA CYS A 300 -20.54 6.05 5.90
C CYS A 300 -19.35 5.27 5.30
N ARG A 301 -19.64 4.34 4.40
CA ARG A 301 -18.63 3.56 3.67
C ARG A 301 -18.29 4.25 2.34
N ILE A 302 -17.20 5.03 2.33
CA ILE A 302 -16.63 5.66 1.13
C ILE A 302 -15.15 5.25 0.98
N SER A 303 -14.67 5.15 -0.26
CA SER A 303 -13.27 4.84 -0.54
C SER A 303 -12.38 6.07 -0.34
N GLU A 304 -11.08 5.86 -0.11
CA GLU A 304 -10.12 6.98 -0.03
C GLU A 304 -10.08 7.80 -1.32
N GLU A 305 -10.21 7.13 -2.47
CA GLU A 305 -10.23 7.79 -3.76
C GLU A 305 -11.51 8.59 -3.97
N GLY A 306 -12.66 8.07 -3.52
CA GLY A 306 -13.92 8.81 -3.50
C GLY A 306 -13.81 10.09 -2.67
N LEU A 307 -13.16 10.02 -1.50
CA LEU A 307 -12.90 11.17 -0.65
C LEU A 307 -11.99 12.22 -1.30
N ARG A 308 -10.90 11.79 -1.95
CA ARG A 308 -9.98 12.71 -2.65
C ARG A 308 -10.69 13.47 -3.78
N LYS A 309 -11.50 12.75 -4.56
CA LYS A 309 -12.29 13.38 -5.64
C LYS A 309 -13.31 14.34 -5.06
N MET A 310 -14.06 13.92 -4.04
CA MET A 310 -15.09 14.74 -3.40
C MET A 310 -14.53 16.07 -2.87
N LEU A 311 -13.40 16.06 -2.18
CA LEU A 311 -12.80 17.27 -1.60
C LEU A 311 -12.29 18.29 -2.65
N ARG A 312 -12.08 17.88 -3.90
CA ARG A 312 -11.61 18.73 -5.02
C ARG A 312 -12.73 19.20 -5.94
N ASP A 313 -13.89 18.58 -5.89
CA ASP A 313 -14.94 18.75 -6.89
C ASP A 313 -15.75 20.03 -6.59
N GLU A 314 -15.76 20.98 -7.52
CA GLU A 314 -16.44 22.27 -7.35
C GLU A 314 -17.96 22.14 -7.28
N ILE A 315 -18.51 21.00 -7.73
CA ILE A 315 -19.96 20.72 -7.67
C ILE A 315 -20.53 20.89 -6.25
N TYR A 316 -19.74 20.64 -5.20
CA TYR A 316 -20.19 20.77 -3.79
C TYR A 316 -20.23 22.21 -3.28
N VAL A 317 -19.62 23.14 -4.00
CA VAL A 317 -19.57 24.58 -3.70
C VAL A 317 -20.52 25.34 -4.61
N THR A 318 -20.39 25.14 -5.92
CA THR A 318 -21.10 25.95 -6.92
C THR A 318 -22.41 25.31 -7.37
N GLY A 319 -22.54 23.98 -7.26
CA GLY A 319 -23.62 23.22 -7.88
C GLY A 319 -23.54 23.15 -9.41
N LYS A 320 -22.51 23.77 -10.02
CA LYS A 320 -22.26 23.69 -11.46
C LYS A 320 -21.62 22.34 -11.79
N TRP A 321 -22.01 21.77 -12.92
CA TRP A 321 -21.42 20.54 -13.42
C TRP A 321 -21.51 20.50 -14.94
N GLY A 322 -20.65 19.69 -15.55
CA GLY A 322 -20.73 19.39 -16.97
C GLY A 322 -20.08 18.07 -17.30
N VAL A 323 -20.25 17.64 -18.54
CA VAL A 323 -19.74 16.37 -19.04
C VAL A 323 -19.11 16.60 -20.40
N THR A 324 -17.90 16.10 -20.57
CA THR A 324 -17.25 16.04 -21.88
C THR A 324 -17.69 14.76 -22.59
N VAL A 325 -18.30 14.91 -23.78
CA VAL A 325 -18.70 13.82 -24.65
C VAL A 325 -18.10 14.08 -26.02
N LEU A 326 -17.22 13.17 -26.50
CA LEU A 326 -16.54 13.31 -27.79
C LEU A 326 -15.75 14.63 -27.90
N ASP A 327 -14.99 14.96 -26.86
CA ASP A 327 -14.16 16.17 -26.75
C ASP A 327 -14.93 17.50 -26.76
N GLU A 328 -16.26 17.47 -26.79
CA GLU A 328 -17.14 18.62 -26.58
C GLU A 328 -17.62 18.66 -25.12
N TYR A 329 -17.50 19.81 -24.46
CA TYR A 329 -17.98 20.02 -23.10
C TYR A 329 -19.43 20.50 -23.11
N TYR A 330 -20.28 19.80 -22.35
CA TYR A 330 -21.69 20.15 -22.17
C TYR A 330 -21.93 20.52 -20.71
N GLU A 331 -22.34 21.75 -20.46
CA GLU A 331 -22.75 22.19 -19.12
C GLU A 331 -24.16 21.68 -18.81
N GLY A 332 -24.36 21.16 -17.60
CA GLY A 332 -25.66 20.74 -17.10
C GLY A 332 -26.32 21.82 -16.24
N ASN A 333 -27.62 21.68 -15.97
CA ASN A 333 -28.34 22.61 -15.09
C ASN A 333 -27.73 22.63 -13.68
N ARG A 334 -27.53 23.84 -13.15
CA ARG A 334 -27.02 24.05 -11.80
C ARG A 334 -27.91 23.37 -10.77
N ILE A 335 -27.31 22.59 -9.87
CA ILE A 335 -28.02 21.91 -8.79
C ILE A 335 -28.20 22.90 -7.65
N GLU A 336 -29.44 23.07 -7.17
CA GLU A 336 -29.71 23.84 -5.96
C GLU A 336 -29.24 23.08 -4.72
N ILE A 337 -28.27 23.67 -4.00
CA ILE A 337 -27.68 23.09 -2.81
C ILE A 337 -28.12 23.92 -1.59
N PRO A 338 -28.89 23.35 -0.64
CA PRO A 338 -29.45 24.11 0.48
C PRO A 338 -28.40 24.77 1.38
N ASN A 339 -27.27 24.09 1.60
CA ASN A 339 -26.15 24.57 2.42
C ASN A 339 -24.84 24.19 1.72
N PRO A 340 -24.39 24.97 0.72
CA PRO A 340 -23.20 24.66 -0.05
C PRO A 340 -21.95 24.73 0.83
N ILE A 341 -20.94 23.95 0.48
CA ILE A 341 -19.63 24.07 1.11
C ILE A 341 -19.06 25.45 0.76
N SER A 342 -18.47 26.16 1.71
CA SER A 342 -17.86 27.45 1.40
C SER A 342 -16.65 27.29 0.49
N ALA A 343 -16.49 28.22 -0.46
CA ALA A 343 -15.34 28.23 -1.37
C ALA A 343 -14.01 28.30 -0.62
N GLU A 344 -13.97 29.04 0.50
CA GLU A 344 -12.81 29.11 1.39
C GLU A 344 -12.45 27.76 2.02
N LEU A 345 -13.45 27.01 2.50
CA LEU A 345 -13.24 25.70 3.09
C LEU A 345 -12.73 24.69 2.05
N GLN A 346 -13.27 24.74 0.84
CA GLN A 346 -12.79 23.93 -0.28
C GLN A 346 -11.36 24.30 -0.66
N ALA A 347 -11.05 25.59 -0.85
CA ALA A 347 -9.71 26.06 -1.19
C ALA A 347 -8.68 25.63 -0.14
N ARG A 348 -9.02 25.75 1.16
CA ARG A 348 -8.18 25.26 2.26
C ARG A 348 -7.92 23.75 2.16
N ASN A 349 -8.95 22.96 1.88
CA ASN A 349 -8.82 21.51 1.77
C ASN A 349 -8.00 21.11 0.51
N ILE A 350 -8.14 21.83 -0.60
CA ILE A 350 -7.32 21.65 -1.80
C ILE A 350 -5.86 21.96 -1.48
N ALA A 351 -5.57 23.09 -0.84
CA ALA A 351 -4.21 23.44 -0.42
C ALA A 351 -3.59 22.37 0.49
N LEU A 352 -4.35 21.80 1.44
CA LEU A 352 -3.92 20.68 2.27
C LEU A 352 -3.71 19.38 1.47
N LEU A 353 -4.53 19.13 0.45
CA LEU A 353 -4.36 17.98 -0.46
C LEU A 353 -3.18 18.13 -1.40
N GLU A 354 -2.71 19.35 -1.64
CA GLU A 354 -1.59 19.65 -2.53
C GLU A 354 -0.28 19.79 -1.80
N SER A 355 -0.29 20.29 -0.56
CA SER A 355 0.86 20.22 0.35
C SER A 355 1.26 18.77 0.69
N THR A 356 0.33 17.82 0.50
CA THR A 356 0.59 16.38 0.62
C THR A 356 1.08 15.71 -0.67
N LYS A 357 1.15 16.42 -1.81
CA LYS A 357 1.75 15.94 -3.07
C LYS A 357 3.30 16.03 -3.01
N GLY A 358 3.91 15.21 -2.16
CA GLY A 358 5.33 14.82 -2.28
C GLY A 358 5.44 13.38 -2.75
N ARG A 359 6.58 12.97 -3.32
CA ARG A 359 6.83 11.59 -3.80
C ARG A 359 6.62 10.51 -2.72
N ASN A 360 6.50 10.90 -1.45
CA ASN A 360 5.97 10.10 -0.35
C ASN A 360 5.02 10.95 0.51
N SER A 361 3.82 10.44 0.81
CA SER A 361 2.80 11.06 1.70
C SER A 361 3.23 11.19 3.18
N ILE A 362 4.53 11.07 3.45
CA ILE A 362 5.14 10.88 4.78
C ILE A 362 6.17 11.99 5.08
N THR A 363 6.66 12.71 4.07
CA THR A 363 7.59 13.84 4.25
C THR A 363 7.10 15.02 3.42
N PRO A 364 6.36 15.98 4.01
CA PRO A 364 5.97 17.21 3.33
C PRO A 364 7.17 17.90 2.67
N PHE A 365 6.94 18.57 1.54
CA PHE A 365 7.98 19.34 0.86
C PHE A 365 8.62 20.35 1.84
N GLY A 366 9.95 20.35 1.93
CA GLY A 366 10.70 21.18 2.88
C GLY A 366 10.86 20.62 4.31
N THR A 367 10.34 19.43 4.63
CA THR A 367 10.57 18.79 5.96
C THR A 367 12.02 18.35 6.16
N TYR A 368 12.65 17.95 5.06
CA TYR A 368 14.07 17.63 4.99
C TYR A 368 14.60 18.36 3.78
N LEU A 369 15.36 19.42 4.02
CA LEU A 369 15.77 20.39 3.00
C LEU A 369 16.58 19.72 1.88
N LEU A 370 17.51 18.86 2.25
CA LEU A 370 18.45 18.21 1.34
C LEU A 370 17.92 16.92 0.70
N ASN A 371 16.63 16.59 0.88
CA ASN A 371 16.07 15.38 0.25
C ASN A 371 15.89 15.50 -1.27
N THR A 372 15.94 16.73 -1.78
CA THR A 372 15.88 17.07 -3.19
C THR A 372 17.20 16.84 -3.91
N ILE A 373 18.32 17.02 -3.22
CA ILE A 373 19.65 16.84 -3.76
C ILE A 373 20.27 15.49 -3.29
N PRO A 374 21.26 14.93 -4.03
CA PRO A 374 22.02 13.79 -3.56
C PRO A 374 22.91 14.15 -2.36
N VAL A 375 22.67 13.52 -1.21
CA VAL A 375 23.57 13.58 -0.05
C VAL A 375 24.23 12.23 0.14
N TYR A 376 25.56 12.20 0.25
CA TYR A 376 26.35 10.98 0.43
C TYR A 376 27.10 11.02 1.76
N HIS A 377 27.44 9.84 2.26
CA HIS A 377 28.48 9.70 3.27
C HIS A 377 29.77 9.32 2.56
N GLY A 378 30.86 10.06 2.79
CA GLY A 378 32.11 9.96 2.03
C GLY A 378 32.66 8.53 1.99
N ARG A 379 32.62 7.83 3.13
CA ARG A 379 33.05 6.42 3.25
C ARG A 379 32.17 5.44 2.46
N CYS A 380 30.91 5.80 2.28
CA CYS A 380 29.87 4.95 1.70
C CYS A 380 29.57 5.31 0.22
N MET A 381 30.21 6.36 -0.34
CA MET A 381 29.97 6.87 -1.70
C MET A 381 30.46 5.95 -2.83
N GLN A 382 31.48 5.12 -2.58
CA GLN A 382 31.98 4.15 -3.55
C GLN A 382 31.35 2.76 -3.40
N ILE A 383 30.44 2.58 -2.44
CA ILE A 383 29.81 1.29 -2.15
C ILE A 383 28.47 1.21 -2.86
N GLU A 384 28.22 0.13 -3.59
CA GLU A 384 26.90 -0.14 -4.17
C GLU A 384 26.06 -1.04 -3.26
N VAL A 385 24.77 -0.74 -3.15
CA VAL A 385 23.79 -1.57 -2.46
C VAL A 385 22.66 -1.97 -3.40
N GLU A 386 22.11 -3.17 -3.17
CA GLU A 386 20.96 -3.65 -3.92
C GLU A 386 19.66 -2.95 -3.53
N ARG A 387 18.92 -2.47 -4.53
CA ARG A 387 17.59 -1.88 -4.41
C ARG A 387 16.58 -2.68 -5.21
N LYS A 388 15.58 -3.26 -4.55
CA LYS A 388 14.40 -3.82 -5.23
C LYS A 388 13.51 -2.68 -5.72
N GLN A 389 13.19 -2.69 -7.02
CA GLN A 389 12.24 -1.75 -7.59
C GLN A 389 10.80 -2.11 -7.19
N PRO A 390 9.99 -1.15 -6.67
CA PRO A 390 8.67 -1.46 -6.08
C PRO A 390 7.65 -2.09 -7.02
N ARG A 391 7.73 -1.80 -8.33
CA ARG A 391 6.76 -2.26 -9.33
C ARG A 391 7.24 -3.45 -10.18
N SER A 392 8.54 -3.57 -10.40
CA SER A 392 9.11 -4.57 -11.32
C SER A 392 9.77 -5.74 -10.60
N GLY A 393 10.04 -5.63 -9.29
CA GLY A 393 10.81 -6.63 -8.53
C GLY A 393 12.30 -6.71 -8.89
N LYS A 394 12.74 -6.05 -9.99
CA LYS A 394 14.13 -6.05 -10.45
C LYS A 394 15.05 -5.44 -9.39
N ILE A 395 16.21 -6.07 -9.19
CA ILE A 395 17.27 -5.59 -8.31
C ILE A 395 18.18 -4.67 -9.13
N LYS A 396 18.33 -3.42 -8.69
CA LYS A 396 19.29 -2.47 -9.25
C LYS A 396 20.36 -2.16 -8.19
N ARG A 397 21.63 -2.19 -8.57
CA ARG A 397 22.72 -1.68 -7.73
C ARG A 397 22.73 -0.16 -7.77
N VAL A 398 22.74 0.46 -6.59
CA VAL A 398 22.73 1.92 -6.43
C VAL A 398 23.64 2.33 -5.29
N THR A 399 24.32 3.46 -5.42
CA THR A 399 25.04 4.08 -4.31
C THR A 399 24.04 4.55 -3.24
N PRO A 400 24.26 4.21 -1.96
CA PRO A 400 23.37 4.63 -0.89
C PRO A 400 23.55 6.12 -0.60
N GLN A 401 22.44 6.84 -0.52
CA GLN A 401 22.38 8.27 -0.20
C GLN A 401 21.89 8.44 1.23
N LEU A 402 22.37 9.45 1.94
CA LEU A 402 21.74 9.93 3.17
C LEU A 402 20.43 10.62 2.81
N ARG A 403 19.30 10.09 3.29
CA ARG A 403 17.98 10.71 3.11
C ARG A 403 17.26 10.82 4.44
N GLY A 404 16.59 11.95 4.63
CA GLY A 404 15.62 12.12 5.70
C GLY A 404 14.39 11.25 5.41
N ARG A 405 14.02 10.40 6.37
CA ARG A 405 12.83 9.54 6.26
C ARG A 405 11.92 9.76 7.46
N GLY A 406 10.61 9.85 7.20
CA GLY A 406 9.57 9.73 8.23
C GLY A 406 9.06 8.29 8.46
N TYR A 407 9.83 7.25 8.08
CA TYR A 407 9.34 5.87 8.24
C TYR A 407 9.39 5.44 9.71
N GLY A 408 8.29 5.67 10.43
CA GLY A 408 8.02 5.12 11.76
C GLY A 408 8.48 5.97 12.95
N ASP A 409 9.27 7.03 12.75
CA ASP A 409 9.75 7.90 13.83
C ASP A 409 8.73 8.99 14.23
N ASP A 410 7.68 9.27 13.45
CA ASP A 410 6.56 10.11 13.93
C ASP A 410 5.82 9.49 15.14
N ARG A 411 6.03 8.19 15.41
CA ARG A 411 5.55 7.52 16.64
C ARG A 411 6.45 7.79 17.86
N ARG A 412 7.56 8.49 17.66
CA ARG A 412 8.60 8.84 18.64
C ARG A 412 8.92 10.32 18.50
N ALA A 413 7.99 11.15 18.97
CA ALA A 413 8.16 12.60 19.02
C ALA A 413 9.42 13.04 19.82
N ASP A 414 10.06 12.13 20.54
CA ASP A 414 11.28 12.33 21.32
C ASP A 414 12.58 12.30 20.50
N ARG A 415 12.55 11.91 19.21
CA ARG A 415 13.77 11.84 18.38
C ARG A 415 13.85 12.99 17.38
N PRO A 416 14.95 13.76 17.35
CA PRO A 416 15.13 14.80 16.35
C PRO A 416 15.22 14.16 14.94
N PRO A 417 14.75 14.87 13.90
CA PRO A 417 14.84 14.40 12.52
C PRO A 417 16.30 14.12 12.14
N THR A 418 16.54 13.03 11.40
CA THR A 418 17.90 12.60 10.99
C THR A 418 17.95 12.14 9.54
N TYR A 419 19.11 12.33 8.91
CA TYR A 419 19.48 11.76 7.63
C TYR A 419 20.16 10.41 7.83
N SER A 420 19.70 9.38 7.13
CA SER A 420 20.28 8.03 7.20
C SER A 420 20.33 7.35 5.82
N HIS A 421 21.14 6.31 5.70
CA HIS A 421 21.37 5.64 4.42
C HIS A 421 20.10 5.05 3.78
N TYR A 422 19.89 5.36 2.51
CA TYR A 422 18.81 4.92 1.63
C TYR A 422 19.39 4.39 0.31
N PRO A 423 18.91 3.28 -0.26
CA PRO A 423 17.78 2.43 0.20
C PRO A 423 18.13 1.48 1.33
N LYS A 424 19.42 1.16 1.52
CA LYS A 424 19.93 0.21 2.51
C LYS A 424 21.20 0.78 3.12
N THR A 425 21.37 0.58 4.43
CA THR A 425 22.59 0.96 5.14
C THR A 425 23.72 -0.02 4.82
N PRO A 426 24.88 0.45 4.30
CA PRO A 426 26.05 -0.39 4.13
C PRO A 426 26.57 -0.97 5.44
N LYS A 427 27.25 -2.11 5.38
CA LYS A 427 27.77 -2.80 6.57
C LYS A 427 28.72 -1.91 7.38
N CYS A 428 29.55 -1.11 6.71
CA CYS A 428 30.50 -0.18 7.35
C CYS A 428 29.82 1.01 8.05
N CYS A 429 28.57 1.34 7.69
CA CYS A 429 27.84 2.51 8.16
C CYS A 429 26.60 2.12 9.02
N SER A 430 26.60 0.93 9.64
CA SER A 430 25.46 0.44 10.44
C SER A 430 25.13 1.40 11.59
N ARG A 431 23.88 1.91 11.59
CA ARG A 431 23.36 2.94 12.52
C ARG A 431 23.94 4.34 12.35
N TYR A 432 24.63 4.60 11.25
CA TYR A 432 25.04 5.96 10.92
C TYR A 432 23.81 6.82 10.60
N SER A 433 23.70 7.94 11.30
CA SER A 433 22.66 8.95 11.10
C SER A 433 23.20 10.32 11.47
N VAL A 434 22.83 11.34 10.70
CA VAL A 434 23.23 12.73 10.93
C VAL A 434 21.99 13.54 11.34
N PRO A 435 22.01 14.32 12.43
CA PRO A 435 20.90 15.21 12.77
C PRO A 435 20.58 16.16 11.61
N ALA A 436 19.31 16.22 11.21
CA ALA A 436 18.88 17.03 10.08
C ALA A 436 19.09 18.52 10.35
N GLU A 437 18.74 18.99 11.55
CA GLU A 437 18.96 20.38 11.96
C GLU A 437 20.44 20.79 11.79
N LEU A 438 21.37 19.98 12.29
CA LEU A 438 22.79 20.30 12.25
C LEU A 438 23.33 20.25 10.81
N LEU A 439 22.99 19.21 10.03
CA LEU A 439 23.44 19.10 8.64
C LEU A 439 22.86 20.20 7.74
N GLU A 440 21.54 20.44 7.81
CA GLU A 440 20.87 21.44 7.00
C GLU A 440 21.33 22.85 7.36
N ARG A 441 21.49 23.13 8.67
CA ARG A 441 22.04 24.40 9.13
C ARG A 441 23.45 24.61 8.62
N THR A 442 24.34 23.61 8.69
CA THR A 442 25.70 23.75 8.13
C THR A 442 25.65 24.07 6.64
N VAL A 443 24.82 23.38 5.85
CA VAL A 443 24.70 23.67 4.41
C VAL A 443 24.16 25.09 4.19
N VAL A 444 23.14 25.51 4.94
CA VAL A 444 22.57 26.86 4.82
C VAL A 444 23.57 27.93 5.24
N ASP A 445 24.28 27.76 6.35
CA ASP A 445 25.27 28.71 6.85
C ASP A 445 26.45 28.83 5.86
N SER A 446 26.90 27.71 5.28
CA SER A 446 27.89 27.72 4.19
C SER A 446 27.38 28.46 2.96
N LEU A 447 26.14 28.22 2.53
CA LEU A 447 25.55 28.94 1.39
C LEU A 447 25.36 30.44 1.68
N LEU A 448 25.04 30.81 2.91
CA LEU A 448 24.94 32.21 3.33
C LEU A 448 26.31 32.89 3.33
N SER A 449 27.36 32.21 3.80
CA SER A 449 28.74 32.70 3.71
C SER A 449 29.21 32.81 2.26
N LEU A 450 28.88 31.83 1.42
CA LEU A 450 29.13 31.90 -0.02
C LEU A 450 28.32 33.01 -0.70
N ALA A 451 27.12 33.34 -0.20
CA ALA A 451 26.32 34.45 -0.70
C ALA A 451 26.98 35.82 -0.42
N GLU A 452 27.96 35.90 0.48
CA GLU A 452 28.81 37.08 0.65
C GLU A 452 29.88 37.18 -0.43
N SER A 453 30.24 36.08 -1.11
CA SER A 453 31.16 36.08 -2.25
C SER A 453 30.57 36.84 -3.44
N ARG A 454 31.37 37.77 -3.96
CA ARG A 454 31.07 38.53 -5.19
C ARG A 454 30.89 37.61 -6.40
N GLU A 455 31.60 36.48 -6.43
CA GLU A 455 31.57 35.53 -7.54
C GLU A 455 30.23 34.78 -7.59
N LEU A 456 29.71 34.34 -6.44
CA LEU A 456 28.39 33.72 -6.36
C LEU A 456 27.29 34.73 -6.71
N GLN A 457 27.43 36.00 -6.29
CA GLN A 457 26.49 37.07 -6.62
C GLN A 457 26.42 37.30 -8.14
N LEU A 458 27.57 37.40 -8.81
CA LEU A 458 27.63 37.57 -10.27
C LEU A 458 27.08 36.34 -11.00
N ALA A 459 27.42 35.13 -10.54
CA ALA A 459 26.95 33.90 -11.14
C ALA A 459 25.44 33.70 -10.94
N TYR A 460 24.89 34.13 -9.79
CA TYR A 460 23.45 34.15 -9.53
C TYR A 460 22.74 35.19 -10.39
N ILE A 461 23.27 36.42 -10.52
CA ILE A 461 22.70 37.46 -11.39
C ILE A 461 22.68 36.98 -12.85
N GLN A 462 23.77 36.38 -13.31
CA GLN A 462 23.87 35.78 -14.64
C GLN A 462 22.87 34.63 -14.82
N LYS A 463 22.80 33.69 -13.87
CA LYS A 463 21.84 32.59 -13.90
C LYS A 463 20.39 33.07 -13.84
N ALA A 464 20.06 34.05 -12.99
CA ALA A 464 18.74 34.65 -12.91
C ALA A 464 18.37 35.36 -14.22
N SER A 465 19.33 36.00 -14.89
CA SER A 465 19.13 36.57 -16.22
C SER A 465 18.99 35.51 -17.33
N GLU A 466 19.58 34.32 -17.14
CA GLU A 466 19.40 33.16 -18.02
C GLU A 466 18.08 32.41 -17.74
N ASP A 467 17.65 32.31 -16.48
CA ASP A 467 16.40 31.67 -16.05
C ASP A 467 15.18 32.58 -16.24
N ASP A 468 15.36 33.89 -16.46
CA ASP A 468 14.33 34.76 -17.06
C ASP A 468 14.01 34.34 -18.52
N SER A 469 14.68 33.31 -19.07
CA SER A 469 14.27 32.57 -20.28
C SER A 469 13.36 31.37 -20.01
N TRP A 470 13.06 31.04 -18.75
CA TRP A 470 11.87 30.25 -18.44
C TRP A 470 10.66 31.12 -18.68
N ASP A 471 10.09 30.91 -19.86
CA ASP A 471 8.77 31.36 -20.30
C ASP A 471 7.69 30.87 -19.30
N ILE A 472 7.65 31.41 -18.07
CA ILE A 472 6.37 31.82 -17.53
C ILE A 472 5.96 32.84 -18.58
N GLN A 473 5.04 32.45 -19.47
CA GLN A 473 4.45 33.40 -20.40
C GLN A 473 3.82 34.50 -19.54
N ILE A 474 4.60 35.53 -19.23
CA ILE A 474 4.10 36.77 -18.67
C ILE A 474 3.30 37.31 -19.82
N GLU A 475 2.01 37.04 -19.78
CA GLU A 475 1.06 37.41 -20.81
C GLU A 475 1.29 38.88 -21.14
N ASP A 476 1.58 39.18 -22.39
CA ASP A 476 1.86 40.54 -22.82
C ASP A 476 0.62 41.41 -22.50
N PRO A 477 0.72 42.41 -21.60
CA PRO A 477 -0.41 43.25 -21.24
C PRO A 477 -1.03 43.93 -22.48
N GLN A 478 -0.23 44.19 -23.52
CA GLN A 478 -0.71 44.76 -24.77
C GLN A 478 -1.47 43.76 -25.65
N ALA A 479 -1.14 42.46 -25.56
CA ALA A 479 -1.88 41.40 -26.24
C ALA A 479 -3.23 41.17 -25.55
N LEU A 480 -3.24 41.11 -24.21
CA LEU A 480 -4.46 41.03 -23.41
C LEU A 480 -5.37 42.24 -23.65
N ASP A 481 -4.82 43.45 -23.75
CA ASP A 481 -5.59 44.65 -24.10
C ASP A 481 -6.23 44.57 -25.48
N ARG A 482 -5.50 44.05 -26.48
CA ARG A 482 -6.04 43.85 -27.83
C ARG A 482 -7.21 42.85 -27.82
N GLU A 483 -7.13 41.80 -27.01
CA GLU A 483 -8.17 40.80 -26.86
C GLU A 483 -9.42 41.36 -26.15
N ILE A 484 -9.22 42.12 -25.06
CA ILE A 484 -10.29 42.85 -24.37
C ILE A 484 -10.99 43.82 -25.33
N GLN A 485 -10.24 44.57 -26.13
CA GLN A 485 -10.79 45.50 -27.12
C GLN A 485 -11.54 44.77 -28.25
N ALA A 486 -11.09 43.58 -28.66
CA ALA A 486 -11.77 42.76 -29.65
C ALA A 486 -13.13 42.25 -29.11
N LEU A 487 -13.16 41.70 -27.90
CA LEU A 487 -14.41 41.25 -27.26
C LEU A 487 -15.37 42.41 -26.98
N THR A 488 -14.84 43.57 -26.56
CA THR A 488 -15.66 44.78 -26.34
C THR A 488 -16.27 45.33 -27.64
N ARG A 489 -15.61 45.13 -28.79
CA ARG A 489 -16.19 45.43 -30.12
C ARG A 489 -17.25 44.41 -30.50
N GLY A 490 -16.95 43.12 -30.41
CA GLY A 490 -17.93 42.06 -30.70
C GLY A 490 -19.20 42.18 -29.86
N ARG A 491 -19.06 42.54 -28.58
CA ARG A 491 -20.19 42.87 -27.69
C ARG A 491 -21.07 43.99 -28.25
N ARG A 492 -20.46 45.05 -28.77
CA ARG A 492 -21.20 46.20 -29.35
C ARG A 492 -21.91 45.83 -30.64
N GLU A 493 -21.28 45.03 -31.49
CA GLU A 493 -21.86 44.52 -32.74
C GLU A 493 -23.09 43.65 -32.44
N ILE A 494 -22.96 42.68 -31.53
CA ILE A 494 -24.09 41.82 -31.10
C ILE A 494 -25.26 42.64 -30.55
N VAL A 495 -24.98 43.66 -29.72
CA VAL A 495 -26.04 44.55 -29.21
C VAL A 495 -26.70 45.35 -30.33
N SER A 496 -25.91 45.80 -31.32
CA SER A 496 -26.43 46.53 -32.48
C SER A 496 -27.35 45.65 -33.32
N ASP A 497 -26.88 44.46 -33.71
CA ASP A 497 -27.63 43.49 -34.52
C ASP A 497 -28.93 43.09 -33.81
N PHE A 498 -28.87 42.87 -32.50
CA PHE A 498 -30.04 42.54 -31.71
C PHE A 498 -31.05 43.70 -31.62
N ASN A 499 -30.59 44.94 -31.53
CA ASN A 499 -31.49 46.10 -31.56
C ASN A 499 -32.16 46.26 -32.93
N GLU A 500 -31.50 45.88 -34.02
CA GLU A 500 -32.09 45.84 -35.36
C GLU A 500 -33.13 44.71 -35.47
N GLU A 501 -32.85 43.51 -34.95
CA GLU A 501 -33.80 42.39 -34.91
C GLU A 501 -35.06 42.70 -34.08
N ILE A 502 -34.91 43.36 -32.93
CA ILE A 502 -36.07 43.82 -32.12
C ILE A 502 -36.92 44.81 -32.90
N ARG A 503 -36.31 45.76 -33.63
CA ARG A 503 -37.05 46.70 -34.49
C ARG A 503 -37.79 45.97 -35.62
N GLY A 504 -37.31 44.81 -36.04
CA GLY A 504 -37.98 43.90 -36.97
C GLY A 504 -39.13 43.07 -36.38
N GLY A 505 -39.38 43.17 -35.07
CA GLY A 505 -40.52 42.52 -34.39
C GLY A 505 -40.27 41.11 -33.85
N ASP A 506 -39.05 40.56 -33.97
CA ASP A 506 -38.72 39.25 -33.39
C ASP A 506 -38.25 39.39 -31.94
N THR A 507 -39.13 39.06 -31.00
CA THR A 507 -38.83 39.08 -29.56
C THR A 507 -38.24 37.77 -29.03
N SER A 508 -38.19 36.72 -29.86
CA SER A 508 -37.69 35.39 -29.48
C SER A 508 -36.16 35.32 -29.32
N ALA A 509 -35.43 36.29 -29.89
CA ALA A 509 -33.97 36.38 -29.80
C ALA A 509 -33.47 36.90 -28.43
N LYS A 510 -34.33 37.56 -27.64
CA LYS A 510 -33.92 38.30 -26.43
C LYS A 510 -33.20 37.46 -25.38
N PHE A 511 -33.65 36.23 -25.14
CA PHE A 511 -33.02 35.35 -24.17
C PHE A 511 -31.68 34.79 -24.65
N ARG A 512 -31.56 34.52 -25.96
CA ARG A 512 -30.32 34.01 -26.57
C ARG A 512 -29.22 35.06 -26.58
N VAL A 513 -29.56 36.30 -26.94
CA VAL A 513 -28.61 37.42 -26.96
C VAL A 513 -28.18 37.82 -25.55
N ALA A 514 -29.09 37.87 -24.58
CA ALA A 514 -28.72 38.16 -23.19
C ALA A 514 -27.66 37.17 -22.65
N LYS A 515 -27.87 35.87 -22.88
CA LYS A 515 -26.91 34.83 -22.47
C LYS A 515 -25.56 34.94 -23.19
N LEU A 516 -25.56 35.35 -24.46
CA LEU A 516 -24.34 35.58 -25.23
C LEU A 516 -23.54 36.78 -24.67
N LEU A 517 -24.23 37.86 -24.31
CA LEU A 517 -23.62 39.05 -23.72
C LEU A 517 -23.04 38.78 -22.33
N ASP A 518 -23.74 38.00 -21.50
CA ASP A 518 -23.23 37.59 -20.18
C ASP A 518 -21.90 36.82 -20.31
N GLY A 519 -21.78 35.91 -21.29
CA GLY A 519 -20.55 35.17 -21.54
C GLY A 519 -19.38 36.08 -21.97
N ILE A 520 -19.64 37.05 -22.84
CA ILE A 520 -18.62 38.02 -23.28
C ILE A 520 -18.18 38.92 -22.11
N ASP A 521 -19.10 39.32 -21.22
CA ASP A 521 -18.78 40.13 -20.04
C ASP A 521 -17.94 39.35 -19.02
N GLU A 522 -18.20 38.04 -18.83
CA GLU A 522 -17.36 37.16 -18.02
C GLU A 522 -15.93 37.02 -18.58
N ASP A 523 -15.80 36.86 -19.91
CA ASP A 523 -14.50 36.76 -20.59
C ASP A 523 -13.70 38.07 -20.50
N ILE A 524 -14.34 39.23 -20.70
CA ILE A 524 -13.72 40.54 -20.50
C ILE A 524 -13.22 40.69 -19.06
N ALA A 525 -14.02 40.30 -18.06
CA ALA A 525 -13.64 40.38 -16.66
C ALA A 525 -12.46 39.43 -16.32
N ALA A 526 -12.42 38.24 -16.93
CA ALA A 526 -11.31 37.29 -16.76
C ALA A 526 -10.01 37.81 -17.37
N LEU A 527 -10.05 38.36 -18.59
CA LEU A 527 -8.87 38.96 -19.24
C LEU A 527 -8.37 40.21 -18.51
N THR A 528 -9.28 41.02 -17.97
CA THR A 528 -8.92 42.22 -17.19
C THR A 528 -8.14 41.83 -15.92
N ARG A 529 -8.58 40.80 -15.19
CA ARG A 529 -7.85 40.28 -14.03
C ARG A 529 -6.47 39.73 -14.41
N ARG A 530 -6.37 39.02 -15.53
CA ARG A 530 -5.08 38.52 -16.06
C ARG A 530 -4.12 39.66 -16.38
N LYS A 531 -4.63 40.75 -16.97
CA LYS A 531 -3.85 41.96 -17.24
C LYS A 531 -3.33 42.62 -15.96
N GLU A 532 -4.16 42.75 -14.93
CA GLU A 532 -3.75 43.29 -13.62
C GLU A 532 -2.65 42.45 -12.95
N ILE A 533 -2.74 41.13 -13.04
CA ILE A 533 -1.71 40.20 -12.56
C ILE A 533 -0.42 40.38 -13.37
N ALA A 534 -0.51 40.47 -14.70
CA ALA A 534 0.67 40.67 -15.56
C ALA A 534 1.37 42.02 -15.28
N LEU A 535 0.61 43.08 -15.02
CA LEU A 535 1.13 44.41 -14.66
C LEU A 535 1.78 44.42 -13.27
N SER A 536 1.19 43.76 -12.29
CA SER A 536 1.75 43.66 -10.92
C SER A 536 2.93 42.71 -10.81
N SER A 537 3.10 41.81 -11.79
CA SER A 537 4.19 40.81 -11.81
C SER A 537 5.46 41.26 -12.52
N ARG A 538 5.50 42.47 -13.12
CA ARG A 538 6.74 43.04 -13.69
C ARG A 538 7.55 43.75 -12.60
N PRO A 539 8.69 43.19 -12.12
CA PRO A 539 9.61 43.98 -11.33
C PRO A 539 10.28 45.03 -12.24
N GLY A 540 10.35 46.28 -11.79
CA GLY A 540 11.05 47.34 -12.51
C GLY A 540 12.53 47.00 -12.70
N PRO A 541 13.13 47.26 -13.88
CA PRO A 541 14.51 46.89 -14.18
C PRO A 541 15.58 47.65 -13.38
N GLU A 542 15.24 48.72 -12.67
CA GLU A 542 16.23 49.64 -12.08
C GLU A 542 16.53 49.44 -10.58
N GLU A 543 15.92 48.48 -9.87
CA GLU A 543 16.05 48.41 -8.40
C GLU A 543 16.36 47.02 -7.80
N ARG A 544 17.01 46.12 -8.53
CA ARG A 544 17.71 44.97 -7.90
C ARG A 544 19.11 45.38 -7.46
N ASP A 545 19.19 46.29 -6.49
CA ASP A 545 20.45 46.62 -5.81
C ASP A 545 21.04 45.33 -5.18
N SER A 546 22.36 45.17 -5.20
CA SER A 546 23.06 43.99 -4.66
C SER A 546 22.74 43.75 -3.17
N LYS A 547 22.34 44.81 -2.46
CA LYS A 547 21.81 44.74 -1.08
C LYS A 547 20.44 44.05 -0.99
N SER A 548 19.55 44.25 -1.97
CA SER A 548 18.23 43.61 -2.06
C SER A 548 18.36 42.11 -2.28
N LEU A 549 19.29 41.69 -3.16
CA LEU A 549 19.56 40.28 -3.43
C LEU A 549 20.06 39.51 -2.19
N ARG A 550 20.95 40.12 -1.40
CA ARG A 550 21.44 39.55 -0.14
C ARG A 550 20.33 39.39 0.88
N ALA A 551 19.47 40.40 1.01
CA ALA A 551 18.33 40.34 1.91
C ALA A 551 17.34 39.24 1.50
N ASP A 552 17.10 39.08 0.19
CA ASP A 552 16.19 38.06 -0.35
C ASP A 552 16.74 36.64 -0.24
N LEU A 553 18.02 36.42 -0.54
CA LEU A 553 18.68 35.12 -0.35
C LEU A 553 18.68 34.74 1.12
N ARG A 554 19.02 35.68 2.02
CA ARG A 554 19.00 35.46 3.45
C ARG A 554 17.60 35.12 3.94
N ARG A 555 16.60 35.90 3.55
CA ARG A 555 15.18 35.67 3.88
C ARG A 555 14.67 34.31 3.40
N CYS A 556 15.07 33.88 2.21
CA CYS A 556 14.67 32.57 1.68
C CYS A 556 15.40 31.43 2.41
N LEU A 557 16.71 31.53 2.62
CA LEU A 557 17.53 30.48 3.24
C LEU A 557 17.25 30.32 4.75
N THR A 558 16.88 31.38 5.46
CA THR A 558 16.52 31.33 6.89
C THR A 558 15.08 30.90 7.15
N ALA A 559 14.26 30.69 6.11
CA ALA A 559 12.88 30.24 6.28
C ALA A 559 12.83 28.90 7.05
N GLY A 560 12.11 28.91 8.17
CA GLY A 560 11.90 27.79 9.08
C GLY A 560 10.54 27.09 8.90
N PRO A 561 10.22 26.12 9.76
CA PRO A 561 8.99 25.33 9.66
C PRO A 561 7.68 26.13 9.83
N GLY A 562 7.75 27.29 10.51
CA GLY A 562 6.59 28.18 10.75
C GLY A 562 6.33 29.21 9.64
N ASP A 563 7.25 29.37 8.68
CA ASP A 563 7.12 30.35 7.61
C ASP A 563 6.14 29.90 6.50
N PRO A 564 5.55 30.81 5.72
CA PRO A 564 4.65 30.49 4.61
C PRO A 564 5.19 29.43 3.63
N ASP A 565 4.30 28.56 3.13
CA ASP A 565 4.64 27.44 2.23
C ASP A 565 5.45 27.86 0.99
N HIS A 566 5.11 29.01 0.40
CA HIS A 566 5.80 29.54 -0.77
C HIS A 566 7.27 29.91 -0.48
N LEU A 567 7.60 30.41 0.73
CA LEU A 567 8.99 30.70 1.12
C LEU A 567 9.78 29.41 1.32
N ARG A 568 9.17 28.38 1.92
CA ARG A 568 9.81 27.07 2.07
C ARG A 568 10.04 26.38 0.73
N GLN A 569 9.12 26.55 -0.23
CA GLN A 569 9.29 26.06 -1.59
C GLN A 569 10.43 26.79 -2.31
N LYS A 570 10.47 28.13 -2.22
CA LYS A 570 11.58 28.94 -2.75
C LYS A 570 12.93 28.52 -2.16
N LYS A 571 13.00 28.28 -0.85
CA LYS A 571 14.22 27.79 -0.17
C LYS A 571 14.73 26.46 -0.76
N VAL A 572 13.83 25.51 -0.97
CA VAL A 572 14.19 24.20 -1.56
C VAL A 572 14.64 24.35 -3.02
N ALA A 573 13.90 25.11 -3.83
CA ALA A 573 14.24 25.36 -5.23
C ALA A 573 15.60 26.06 -5.36
N LEU A 574 15.87 27.04 -4.49
CA LEU A 574 17.15 27.73 -4.43
C LEU A 574 18.29 26.76 -4.12
N ILE A 575 18.11 25.84 -3.17
CA ILE A 575 19.15 24.85 -2.83
C ILE A 575 19.33 23.82 -3.95
N GLU A 576 18.27 23.39 -4.61
CA GLU A 576 18.37 22.53 -5.81
C GLU A 576 19.16 23.21 -6.94
N ALA A 577 19.01 24.52 -7.11
CA ALA A 577 19.72 25.30 -8.12
C ALA A 577 21.20 25.52 -7.76
N LEU A 578 21.50 25.78 -6.47
CA LEU A 578 22.85 26.11 -6.02
C LEU A 578 23.72 24.86 -5.74
N VAL A 579 23.12 23.78 -5.25
CA VAL A 579 23.84 22.61 -4.73
C VAL A 579 23.54 21.37 -5.57
N SER A 580 24.58 20.79 -6.17
CA SER A 580 24.46 19.58 -7.00
C SER A 580 24.57 18.30 -6.18
N LYS A 581 25.38 18.29 -5.12
CA LYS A 581 25.48 17.19 -4.13
C LYS A 581 26.13 17.67 -2.84
N VAL A 582 25.91 16.92 -1.76
CA VAL A 582 26.59 17.11 -0.47
C VAL A 582 27.26 15.79 -0.07
N VAL A 583 28.49 15.84 0.43
CA VAL A 583 29.21 14.68 0.95
C VAL A 583 29.57 14.93 2.41
N VAL A 584 29.12 14.05 3.29
CA VAL A 584 29.40 14.12 4.73
C VAL A 584 30.57 13.18 5.03
N HIS A 585 31.66 13.71 5.57
CA HIS A 585 32.84 12.95 5.98
C HIS A 585 32.86 12.77 7.50
N ASP A 586 33.35 11.62 7.95
CA ASP A 586 33.57 11.39 9.39
C ASP A 586 34.80 12.19 9.82
N SER A 587 34.68 13.03 10.85
CA SER A 587 35.84 13.73 11.41
C SER A 587 36.49 12.90 12.51
N ASP A 588 37.82 12.84 12.52
CA ASP A 588 38.59 12.12 13.55
C ASP A 588 38.35 12.67 14.97
N GLN A 589 37.95 13.94 15.07
CA GLN A 589 37.67 14.66 16.32
C GLN A 589 36.27 14.40 16.90
N GLY A 590 35.45 13.54 16.27
CA GLY A 590 34.14 13.15 16.81
C GLY A 590 32.95 13.97 16.31
N GLY A 591 33.11 14.68 15.20
CA GLY A 591 32.02 15.34 14.45
C GLY A 591 31.95 14.82 13.01
N TYR A 592 31.48 15.68 12.11
CA TYR A 592 31.50 15.42 10.67
C TYR A 592 31.91 16.68 9.91
N GLU A 593 32.55 16.49 8.76
CA GLU A 593 32.85 17.55 7.80
C GLU A 593 31.83 17.47 6.67
N VAL A 594 31.37 18.62 6.20
CA VAL A 594 30.42 18.69 5.08
C VAL A 594 31.15 19.26 3.88
N GLU A 595 31.15 18.50 2.78
CA GLU A 595 31.69 18.91 1.51
C GLU A 595 30.54 19.22 0.54
N ILE A 596 30.41 20.48 0.14
CA ILE A 596 29.30 20.95 -0.71
C ILE A 596 29.81 21.11 -2.14
N PHE A 597 29.05 20.56 -3.09
CA PHE A 597 29.32 20.69 -4.52
C PHE A 597 28.18 21.44 -5.18
N GLY A 598 28.49 22.34 -6.11
CA GLY A 598 27.49 23.18 -6.75
C GLY A 598 28.04 23.85 -8.00
N HIS A 599 27.15 24.24 -8.91
CA HIS A 599 27.54 24.86 -10.19
C HIS A 599 28.09 26.28 -10.00
N LEU A 600 27.73 26.95 -8.91
CA LEU A 600 28.13 28.34 -8.62
C LEU A 600 29.15 28.45 -7.48
N ILE A 601 29.57 27.34 -6.86
CA ILE A 601 30.56 27.37 -5.77
C ILE A 601 31.96 27.63 -6.36
N PRO A 602 32.72 28.66 -5.95
CA PRO A 602 34.04 28.95 -6.51
C PRO A 602 35.09 27.86 -6.20
N PRO A 603 36.11 27.65 -7.04
CA PRO A 603 37.20 26.73 -6.75
C PRO A 603 38.20 27.38 -5.78
N GLY A 604 38.56 26.68 -4.71
CA GLY A 604 39.68 27.10 -3.83
C GLY A 604 39.35 28.17 -2.78
N SER A 605 38.09 28.57 -2.61
CA SER A 605 37.63 29.37 -1.47
C SER A 605 37.74 28.54 -0.17
N ARG A 606 38.94 28.48 0.38
CA ARG A 606 39.24 27.96 1.71
C ARG A 606 38.80 29.02 2.70
N ILE A 607 37.62 28.87 3.30
CA ILE A 607 37.30 29.62 4.52
C ILE A 607 38.05 28.94 5.66
N VAL A 608 39.28 29.38 5.89
CA VAL A 608 40.01 29.10 7.14
C VAL A 608 40.24 30.45 7.82
N PRO A 609 40.00 30.55 9.14
CA PRO A 609 40.24 31.78 9.88
C PRO A 609 41.75 32.07 9.94
N GLU A 610 42.10 33.33 9.69
CA GLU A 610 43.38 34.01 9.95
C GLU A 610 44.56 33.77 8.97
N GLU A 611 44.90 34.87 8.28
CA GLU A 611 46.20 35.28 7.69
C GLU A 611 46.84 34.44 6.56
N ILE A 612 47.05 35.07 5.39
CA ILE A 612 48.36 35.35 4.77
C ILE A 612 48.15 36.02 3.40
N SER A 613 48.73 37.22 3.28
CA SER A 613 48.77 38.07 2.08
C SER A 613 49.69 37.52 0.98
N GLY A 614 49.34 37.85 -0.27
CA GLY A 614 50.30 38.07 -1.36
C GLY A 614 50.49 36.90 -2.32
N HIS A 615 49.66 36.81 -3.36
CA HIS A 615 50.02 36.25 -4.69
C HIS A 615 48.85 36.38 -5.68
N PHE A 616 48.33 37.60 -5.89
CA PHE A 616 47.15 37.84 -6.74
C PHE A 616 47.42 38.52 -8.09
N GLU A 617 48.66 38.60 -8.57
CA GLU A 617 48.96 39.45 -9.75
C GLU A 617 49.18 38.76 -11.10
N ASN A 618 49.18 37.43 -11.23
CA ASN A 618 49.65 36.79 -12.49
C ASN A 618 48.62 35.96 -13.30
N ALA A 619 47.31 36.12 -13.12
CA ALA A 619 46.34 35.22 -13.77
C ALA A 619 45.24 35.91 -14.61
N LEU A 620 45.49 37.11 -15.14
CA LEU A 620 44.49 37.88 -15.92
C LEU A 620 44.70 37.94 -17.44
N ASP A 621 45.65 37.19 -18.01
CA ASP A 621 46.06 37.42 -19.42
C ASP A 621 45.55 36.45 -20.50
N GLU A 622 44.65 35.51 -20.21
CA GLU A 622 44.13 34.61 -21.27
C GLU A 622 42.60 34.46 -21.31
N ILE A 623 41.90 35.60 -21.29
CA ILE A 623 40.56 35.68 -21.87
C ILE A 623 40.73 36.36 -23.22
N HIS A 624 40.45 35.66 -24.34
CA HIS A 624 39.77 36.19 -25.54
C HIS A 624 39.71 35.12 -26.66
N LYS A 625 38.51 34.53 -26.89
CA LYS A 625 37.78 34.54 -28.18
C LYS A 625 36.50 33.67 -28.14
N PRO A 626 35.43 34.04 -28.87
CA PRO A 626 34.11 33.43 -28.76
C PRO A 626 33.88 32.34 -29.83
N ALA A 627 33.06 31.34 -29.51
CA ALA A 627 32.55 30.38 -30.49
C ALA A 627 31.02 30.34 -30.50
N THR A 628 30.51 30.20 -31.72
CA THR A 628 29.19 30.54 -32.24
C THR A 628 28.09 29.49 -31.96
N LYS A 629 26.85 29.99 -31.99
CA LYS A 629 25.59 29.24 -31.86
C LYS A 629 25.45 28.13 -32.93
N SER A 630 25.08 26.93 -32.50
CA SER A 630 24.25 26.02 -33.32
C SER A 630 23.26 25.24 -32.44
N LYS A 631 22.08 25.01 -33.00
CA LYS A 631 20.84 24.52 -32.37
C LYS A 631 20.98 23.06 -31.91
N LEU A 632 20.51 22.75 -30.70
CA LEU A 632 20.13 21.39 -30.31
C LEU A 632 18.83 21.41 -29.49
N SER A 633 17.73 21.09 -30.17
CA SER A 633 16.50 20.61 -29.57
C SER A 633 16.75 19.24 -28.91
N GLY A 634 16.41 19.07 -27.63
CA GLY A 634 16.55 17.75 -27.00
C GLY A 634 15.93 17.64 -25.61
N ARG A 635 14.87 16.84 -25.51
CA ARG A 635 14.31 16.31 -24.26
C ARG A 635 15.43 15.72 -23.38
N PHE A 636 15.41 16.02 -22.08
CA PHE A 636 16.23 15.31 -21.09
C PHE A 636 15.81 13.83 -21.02
N VAL A 637 16.53 13.00 -21.76
CA VAL A 637 16.62 11.55 -21.56
C VAL A 637 17.74 11.33 -20.55
N THR A 638 17.40 10.90 -19.32
CA THR A 638 18.38 10.34 -18.39
C THR A 638 18.73 8.91 -18.81
N GLY A 639 19.42 8.77 -19.94
CA GLY A 639 20.05 7.54 -20.38
C GLY A 639 21.55 7.69 -20.22
N CYS A 640 22.17 6.81 -19.43
CA CYS A 640 23.63 6.64 -19.47
C CYS A 640 23.99 6.08 -20.85
N GLY A 641 24.35 6.97 -21.77
CA GLY A 641 25.02 6.66 -23.03
C GLY A 641 26.40 7.32 -23.00
N GLU A 642 27.40 6.56 -23.41
CA GLU A 642 28.80 6.97 -23.51
C GLU A 642 28.95 8.25 -24.33
N GLN A 643 29.27 9.37 -23.68
CA GLN A 643 29.76 10.58 -24.34
C GLN A 643 30.97 11.12 -23.57
N THR A 644 32.15 10.83 -24.16
CA THR A 644 33.37 11.64 -24.21
C THR A 644 33.76 12.51 -23.01
N ASN A 645 34.70 12.00 -22.21
CA ASN A 645 35.88 12.62 -21.55
C ASN A 645 36.10 14.16 -21.50
N HIS A 646 35.08 14.99 -21.29
CA HIS A 646 35.27 16.36 -20.77
C HIS A 646 34.21 16.66 -19.70
N THR A 647 34.46 16.14 -18.51
CA THR A 647 33.72 16.55 -17.32
C THR A 647 34.32 17.87 -16.82
N PRO A 648 33.56 18.97 -16.69
CA PRO A 648 34.08 20.20 -16.09
C PRO A 648 34.54 19.89 -14.66
N ALA A 649 35.68 20.43 -14.23
CA ALA A 649 36.21 20.23 -12.88
C ALA A 649 35.14 20.60 -11.83
N TRP A 650 34.60 19.59 -11.14
CA TRP A 650 33.61 19.81 -10.08
C TRP A 650 34.28 20.49 -8.90
N ARG A 651 33.68 21.58 -8.43
CA ARG A 651 34.20 22.45 -7.36
C ARG A 651 33.62 22.01 -6.00
N SER A 652 34.43 22.01 -4.95
CA SER A 652 34.03 21.55 -3.61
C SER A 652 34.63 22.39 -2.49
N GLU A 653 33.82 22.68 -1.47
CA GLU A 653 34.25 23.34 -0.22
C GLU A 653 34.03 22.40 0.97
N ARG A 654 35.03 22.26 1.87
CA ARG A 654 34.93 21.47 3.10
C ARG A 654 34.73 22.38 4.31
N VAL A 655 33.62 22.19 5.01
CA VAL A 655 33.29 22.94 6.23
C VAL A 655 33.33 22.01 7.43
N PHE A 656 34.11 22.38 8.44
CA PHE A 656 34.30 21.58 9.66
C PHE A 656 33.20 21.88 10.68
N VAL A 657 32.49 20.85 11.15
CA VAL A 657 31.47 20.99 12.21
C VAL A 657 32.07 20.46 13.52
N ARG A 658 32.51 21.38 14.40
CA ARG A 658 32.93 21.02 15.76
C ARG A 658 31.69 20.66 16.59
N GLU A 659 31.51 19.39 16.94
CA GLU A 659 30.86 19.06 18.21
C GLU A 659 31.84 19.45 19.34
N VAL A 660 31.34 20.10 20.39
CA VAL A 660 32.14 20.58 21.53
C VAL A 660 33.04 19.45 22.06
N PRO A 661 34.36 19.68 22.20
CA PRO A 661 35.31 18.63 22.56
C PRO A 661 35.18 18.32 24.04
N TYR A 662 34.45 17.27 24.38
CA TYR A 662 34.67 16.56 25.64
C TYR A 662 35.46 15.30 25.31
N GLU A 663 36.73 15.25 25.70
CA GLU A 663 37.51 14.02 25.68
C GLU A 663 36.92 13.03 26.70
N TYR A 664 36.05 12.15 26.23
CA TYR A 664 35.50 11.09 27.06
C TYR A 664 36.52 9.96 27.24
N THR A 665 37.07 9.83 28.45
CA THR A 665 37.99 8.75 28.80
C THR A 665 37.24 7.48 29.21
N LEU A 666 37.96 6.35 29.27
CA LEU A 666 37.39 5.10 29.80
C LEU A 666 36.95 5.26 31.26
N ASP A 667 37.62 6.12 32.04
CA ASP A 667 37.25 6.43 33.42
C ASP A 667 35.90 7.16 33.51
N SER A 668 35.64 8.11 32.61
CA SER A 668 34.34 8.80 32.52
C SER A 668 33.20 7.82 32.19
N VAL A 669 33.47 6.82 31.34
CA VAL A 669 32.51 5.73 31.06
C VAL A 669 32.26 4.88 32.30
N LYS A 670 33.32 4.47 33.03
CA LYS A 670 33.19 3.68 34.25
C LYS A 670 32.43 4.43 35.35
N LYS A 671 32.69 5.74 35.52
CA LYS A 671 31.94 6.60 36.45
C LYS A 671 30.46 6.65 36.11
N SER A 672 30.12 6.82 34.83
CA SER A 672 28.72 6.83 34.38
C SER A 672 28.02 5.48 34.61
N ILE A 673 28.73 4.36 34.38
CA ILE A 673 28.18 3.02 34.62
C ILE A 673 27.97 2.75 36.11
N ARG A 674 28.91 3.14 36.98
CA ARG A 674 28.77 3.00 38.45
C ARG A 674 27.57 3.80 38.97
N PHE A 675 27.47 5.07 38.57
CA PHE A 675 26.32 5.89 38.92
C PHE A 675 25.00 5.27 38.46
N ALA A 676 24.96 4.74 37.23
CA ALA A 676 23.75 4.08 36.74
C ALA A 676 23.42 2.78 37.47
N HIS A 677 24.42 2.02 37.92
CA HIS A 677 24.22 0.81 38.72
C HIS A 677 23.59 1.12 40.07
N GLU A 678 24.04 2.18 40.76
CA GLU A 678 23.51 2.62 42.05
C GLU A 678 22.05 3.11 41.97
N LYS A 679 21.65 3.69 40.84
CA LYS A 679 20.33 4.34 40.69
C LYS A 679 19.27 3.50 40.00
N LEU A 680 19.66 2.52 39.17
CA LEU A 680 18.69 1.71 38.44
C LEU A 680 18.16 0.56 39.30
N PRO A 681 16.89 0.15 39.16
CA PRO A 681 16.42 -1.09 39.74
C PRO A 681 17.13 -2.31 39.11
N PRO A 682 17.13 -3.49 39.76
CA PRO A 682 17.66 -4.73 39.19
C PRO A 682 17.10 -4.99 37.78
N GLY A 683 17.99 -5.31 36.85
CA GLY A 683 17.71 -5.53 35.43
C GLY A 683 18.85 -5.07 34.52
N ARG A 684 18.72 -5.44 33.24
CA ARG A 684 19.70 -5.03 32.21
C ARG A 684 19.75 -3.51 32.08
N MET A 685 20.94 -2.96 32.32
CA MET A 685 21.22 -1.53 32.18
C MET A 685 20.99 -1.04 30.72
N PHE A 686 21.37 -1.89 29.76
CA PHE A 686 21.24 -1.61 28.33
C PHE A 686 20.33 -2.64 27.63
N GLY A 687 19.28 -2.17 26.95
CA GLY A 687 18.30 -3.02 26.25
C GLY A 687 17.97 -2.50 24.85
N ARG A 688 17.10 -3.21 24.12
CA ARG A 688 16.51 -2.70 22.86
C ARG A 688 15.43 -1.67 23.20
N GLY A 689 15.48 -0.49 22.58
CA GLY A 689 14.54 0.61 22.86
C GLY A 689 15.16 1.73 23.70
N SER A 690 14.36 2.45 24.47
CA SER A 690 14.87 3.36 25.50
C SER A 690 15.33 2.51 26.68
N SER A 691 16.65 2.28 26.78
CA SER A 691 17.20 1.46 27.85
C SER A 691 16.95 2.14 29.21
N PRO A 692 16.87 1.38 30.32
CA PRO A 692 16.82 1.97 31.66
C PRO A 692 17.90 3.03 31.88
N TYR A 693 19.11 2.77 31.39
CA TYR A 693 20.20 3.75 31.39
C TYR A 693 19.88 5.06 30.66
N GLU A 694 19.21 5.02 29.51
CA GLU A 694 18.90 6.23 28.73
C GLU A 694 17.79 7.06 29.40
N ARG A 695 16.87 6.40 30.12
CA ARG A 695 15.88 7.09 30.96
C ARG A 695 16.55 7.79 32.15
N LEU A 696 17.45 7.10 32.85
CA LEU A 696 18.23 7.70 33.93
C LEU A 696 19.09 8.87 33.43
N ARG A 697 19.63 8.79 32.21
CA ARG A 697 20.38 9.90 31.59
C ARG A 697 19.53 11.14 31.35
N ILE A 698 18.23 10.99 31.08
CA ILE A 698 17.31 12.14 30.94
C ILE A 698 17.20 12.88 32.29
N GLU A 699 17.13 12.12 33.39
CA GLU A 699 17.09 12.65 34.76
C GLU A 699 18.46 13.17 35.23
N HIS A 700 19.55 12.63 34.69
CA HIS A 700 20.93 12.99 35.01
C HIS A 700 21.73 13.30 33.73
N PRO A 701 21.62 14.52 33.17
CA PRO A 701 22.25 14.88 31.89
C PRO A 701 23.78 14.75 31.87
N GLY A 702 24.44 14.73 33.02
CA GLY A 702 25.89 14.50 33.16
C GLY A 702 26.34 13.07 32.84
N LEU A 703 25.42 12.12 32.69
CA LEU A 703 25.73 10.76 32.24
C LEU A 703 26.00 10.71 30.74
N LEU A 704 27.02 9.94 30.34
CA LEU A 704 27.34 9.75 28.93
C LEU A 704 26.20 9.09 28.17
N ARG A 705 25.94 9.54 26.93
CA ARG A 705 25.00 8.87 26.03
C ARG A 705 25.44 7.45 25.73
N THR A 706 24.48 6.56 25.52
CA THR A 706 24.78 5.16 25.14
C THR A 706 25.68 5.07 23.90
N ALA A 707 25.52 6.00 22.94
CA ALA A 707 26.37 6.11 21.76
C ALA A 707 27.81 6.52 22.09
N GLN A 708 28.00 7.49 23.00
CA GLN A 708 29.32 7.94 23.45
C GLN A 708 30.07 6.81 24.17
N ILE A 709 29.38 6.07 25.06
CA ILE A 709 29.94 4.87 25.70
C ILE A 709 30.42 3.87 24.66
N ALA A 710 29.60 3.59 23.63
CA ALA A 710 29.95 2.64 22.58
C ALA A 710 31.16 3.11 21.73
N ILE A 711 31.27 4.41 21.46
CA ILE A 711 32.39 5.01 20.75
C ILE A 711 33.69 4.87 21.56
N VAL A 712 33.67 5.24 22.85
CA VAL A 712 34.84 5.13 23.72
C VAL A 712 35.29 3.68 23.86
N CYS A 713 34.36 2.74 24.06
CA CYS A 713 34.68 1.32 24.11
C CYS A 713 35.37 0.85 22.82
N ARG A 714 34.83 1.22 21.65
CA ARG A 714 35.39 0.85 20.34
C ARG A 714 36.78 1.45 20.12
N LYS A 715 36.98 2.73 20.44
CA LYS A 715 38.28 3.41 20.31
C LYS A 715 39.36 2.77 21.19
N ARG A 716 38.98 2.14 22.31
CA ARG A 716 39.90 1.47 23.24
C ARG A 716 39.98 -0.05 23.05
N GLY A 717 39.42 -0.60 21.97
CA GLY A 717 39.46 -2.04 21.70
C GLY A 717 38.74 -2.90 22.75
N THR A 718 37.79 -2.31 23.49
CA THR A 718 37.03 -3.01 24.54
C THR A 718 35.55 -3.09 24.19
N THR A 719 34.86 -4.06 24.76
CA THR A 719 33.40 -4.21 24.61
C THR A 719 32.69 -3.52 25.77
N ARG A 720 31.48 -3.02 25.51
CA ARG A 720 30.66 -2.42 26.58
C ARG A 720 30.48 -3.36 27.78
N ASP A 721 30.33 -4.65 27.55
CA ASP A 721 30.19 -5.65 28.62
C ASP A 721 31.47 -5.80 29.46
N GLN A 722 32.65 -5.78 28.84
CA GLN A 722 33.93 -5.74 29.56
C GLN A 722 34.06 -4.49 30.42
N VAL A 723 33.65 -3.33 29.89
CA VAL A 723 33.71 -2.08 30.67
C VAL A 723 32.74 -2.12 31.84
N ILE A 724 31.51 -2.61 31.66
CA ILE A 724 30.54 -2.79 32.74
C ILE A 724 31.10 -3.71 33.83
N ARG A 725 31.64 -4.87 33.45
CA ARG A 725 32.26 -5.84 34.38
C ARG A 725 33.51 -5.31 35.08
N SER A 726 34.19 -4.32 34.49
CA SER A 726 35.34 -3.65 35.11
C SER A 726 34.96 -2.42 35.95
N ALA A 727 33.69 -2.01 35.90
CA ALA A 727 33.14 -0.86 36.61
C ALA A 727 32.30 -1.27 37.81
N ILE A 728 31.72 -2.48 37.78
CA ILE A 728 30.81 -3.03 38.78
C ILE A 728 31.37 -4.37 39.23
N ASP A 729 31.31 -4.64 40.54
CA ASP A 729 31.72 -5.92 41.10
C ASP A 729 30.90 -7.07 40.51
N VAL A 730 31.56 -8.19 40.20
CA VAL A 730 30.98 -9.31 39.46
C VAL A 730 29.75 -9.87 40.17
N GLU A 731 29.81 -10.05 41.49
CA GLU A 731 28.75 -10.68 42.25
C GLU A 731 27.49 -9.80 42.37
N PRO A 732 27.56 -8.52 42.83
CA PRO A 732 26.41 -7.61 42.79
C PRO A 732 25.88 -7.39 41.37
N GLY A 733 26.78 -7.23 40.39
CA GLY A 733 26.39 -7.01 38.99
C GLY A 733 25.65 -8.21 38.39
N LEU A 734 26.04 -9.44 38.76
CA LEU A 734 25.28 -10.64 38.42
C LEU A 734 23.94 -10.65 39.14
N ARG A 735 23.88 -10.51 40.47
CA ARG A 735 22.63 -10.59 41.27
C ARG A 735 21.57 -9.55 40.88
N GLU A 736 22.01 -8.39 40.39
CA GLU A 736 21.13 -7.36 39.86
C GLU A 736 20.81 -7.52 38.37
N GLY A 737 21.43 -8.46 37.66
CA GLY A 737 21.19 -8.67 36.23
C GLY A 737 21.76 -7.57 35.32
N ARG A 738 22.86 -6.94 35.72
CA ARG A 738 23.57 -5.94 34.90
C ARG A 738 24.25 -6.57 33.70
N PHE A 739 24.77 -7.78 33.89
CA PHE A 739 25.36 -8.64 32.87
C PHE A 739 25.06 -10.11 33.19
N GLY A 740 25.03 -10.95 32.17
CA GLY A 740 24.88 -12.40 32.34
C GLY A 740 26.20 -13.09 32.67
N PRO A 741 26.20 -14.31 33.24
CA PRO A 741 27.41 -15.04 33.59
C PRO A 741 28.25 -15.38 32.34
N ARG A 742 29.56 -15.54 32.51
CA ARG A 742 30.55 -15.89 31.47
C ARG A 742 31.44 -17.08 31.83
N SER A 743 31.46 -17.48 33.11
CA SER A 743 32.25 -18.62 33.59
C SER A 743 31.37 -19.65 34.28
N VAL A 744 31.87 -20.89 34.41
CA VAL A 744 31.18 -21.96 35.14
C VAL A 744 30.91 -21.55 36.60
N GLU A 745 31.81 -20.80 37.22
CA GLU A 745 31.65 -20.35 38.61
C GLU A 745 30.58 -19.28 38.75
N GLU A 746 30.52 -18.32 37.82
CA GLU A 746 29.42 -17.35 37.78
C GLU A 746 28.07 -18.05 37.56
N VAL A 747 28.01 -19.08 36.69
CA VAL A 747 26.79 -19.90 36.50
C VAL A 747 26.41 -20.65 37.78
N ARG A 748 27.38 -21.18 38.54
CA ARG A 748 27.13 -21.82 39.85
C ARG A 748 26.50 -20.84 40.84
N THR A 749 27.06 -19.63 40.93
CA THR A 749 26.54 -18.58 41.78
C THR A 749 25.11 -18.19 41.38
N THR A 750 24.83 -18.04 40.07
CA THR A 750 23.49 -17.79 39.56
C THR A 750 22.48 -18.89 39.92
N ILE A 751 22.86 -20.17 39.82
CA ILE A 751 21.99 -21.30 40.19
C ILE A 751 21.76 -21.37 41.70
N ARG A 752 22.80 -21.10 42.51
CA ARG A 752 22.70 -21.04 43.98
C ARG A 752 21.65 -20.02 44.40
N TRP A 753 21.70 -18.83 43.82
CA TRP A 753 20.74 -17.76 44.04
C TRP A 753 19.34 -18.10 43.55
N ALA A 754 19.20 -18.73 42.37
CA ALA A 754 17.91 -19.20 41.89
C ALA A 754 17.25 -20.15 42.91
N LEU A 755 18.03 -21.04 43.51
CA LEU A 755 17.58 -21.98 44.53
C LEU A 755 17.24 -21.29 45.86
N GLU A 756 17.95 -20.22 46.24
CA GLU A 756 17.60 -19.36 47.39
C GLU A 756 16.26 -18.64 47.16
N ASP A 757 16.01 -18.17 45.94
CA ASP A 757 14.78 -17.46 45.57
C ASP A 757 13.59 -18.41 45.29
N GLY A 758 13.70 -19.69 45.66
CA GLY A 758 12.60 -20.66 45.62
C GLY A 758 12.53 -21.55 44.37
N MET A 759 13.55 -21.57 43.51
CA MET A 759 13.59 -22.52 42.39
C MET A 759 13.72 -23.97 42.89
N THR A 760 12.83 -24.85 42.45
CA THR A 760 12.90 -26.29 42.76
C THR A 760 13.53 -27.09 41.62
N LEU A 761 14.44 -28.01 41.95
CA LEU A 761 15.09 -28.94 41.01
C LEU A 761 14.38 -30.31 41.01
N ASP A 762 13.12 -30.36 40.58
CA ASP A 762 12.30 -31.57 40.41
C ASP A 762 12.19 -31.98 38.91
N PRO A 763 11.58 -33.13 38.56
CA PRO A 763 11.35 -33.47 37.16
C PRO A 763 10.56 -32.36 36.43
N GLY A 764 11.19 -31.72 35.44
CA GLY A 764 10.61 -30.59 34.70
C GLY A 764 11.16 -29.20 35.07
N TRP A 765 12.07 -29.10 36.05
CA TRP A 765 12.69 -27.81 36.43
C TRP A 765 13.32 -27.05 35.25
N ALA A 766 13.91 -27.76 34.28
CA ALA A 766 14.46 -27.16 33.07
C ALA A 766 13.41 -26.41 32.24
N MET A 767 12.18 -26.93 32.15
CA MET A 767 11.06 -26.27 31.46
C MET A 767 10.54 -25.05 32.23
N ARG A 768 10.69 -25.04 33.57
CA ARG A 768 10.28 -23.92 34.42
C ARG A 768 11.36 -22.85 34.57
N TRP A 769 12.63 -23.17 34.29
CA TRP A 769 13.76 -22.23 34.40
C TRP A 769 13.48 -20.93 33.65
N ASP A 770 13.09 -20.99 32.38
CA ASP A 770 12.84 -19.78 31.59
C ASP A 770 11.60 -18.99 32.05
N SER A 771 10.66 -19.63 32.76
CA SER A 771 9.54 -18.93 33.38
C SER A 771 9.95 -18.25 34.68
N PHE A 772 10.80 -18.91 35.46
CA PHE A 772 11.39 -18.38 36.69
C PHE A 772 12.36 -17.23 36.39
N ALA A 773 13.22 -17.40 35.38
CA ALA A 773 14.17 -16.41 34.90
C ALA A 773 13.50 -15.13 34.39
N ARG A 774 12.28 -15.24 33.83
CA ARG A 774 11.50 -14.05 33.43
C ARG A 774 11.09 -13.16 34.60
N LYS A 775 11.03 -13.69 35.82
CA LYS A 775 10.65 -12.95 37.03
C LYS A 775 11.85 -12.36 37.77
N LEU A 776 13.06 -12.82 37.47
CA LEU A 776 14.27 -12.45 38.20
C LEU A 776 15.33 -11.88 37.24
N PRO A 777 15.73 -10.61 37.38
CA PRO A 777 16.54 -9.92 36.40
C PRO A 777 17.95 -10.50 36.19
N TYR A 778 18.49 -11.23 37.16
CA TYR A 778 19.81 -11.85 37.10
C TYR A 778 19.86 -13.22 36.41
N LEU A 779 18.71 -13.81 36.14
CA LEU A 779 18.65 -15.12 35.52
C LEU A 779 18.63 -14.99 34.00
N GLU A 780 19.66 -15.56 33.37
CA GLU A 780 19.66 -15.79 31.93
C GLU A 780 18.86 -17.03 31.54
N THR A 781 18.53 -17.16 30.25
CA THR A 781 17.77 -18.31 29.75
C THR A 781 18.53 -19.62 29.94
N TYR A 782 17.79 -20.72 30.06
CA TYR A 782 18.33 -22.07 30.18
C TYR A 782 19.29 -22.39 29.02
N SER A 783 18.93 -21.96 27.80
CA SER A 783 19.75 -22.14 26.60
C SER A 783 21.10 -21.44 26.69
N TRP A 784 21.13 -20.20 27.22
CA TRP A 784 22.34 -19.38 27.36
C TRP A 784 23.28 -19.98 28.40
N LEU A 785 22.78 -20.32 29.59
CA LEU A 785 23.57 -20.97 30.63
C LEU A 785 24.09 -22.34 30.17
N GLY A 786 23.24 -23.10 29.47
CA GLY A 786 23.62 -24.38 28.88
C GLY A 786 24.76 -24.26 27.87
N GLN A 787 24.87 -23.15 27.13
CA GLN A 787 25.97 -22.93 26.19
C GLN A 787 27.30 -22.77 26.91
N ILE A 788 27.38 -21.88 27.91
CA ILE A 788 28.59 -21.62 28.71
C ILE A 788 29.09 -22.93 29.33
N LEU A 789 28.18 -23.73 29.87
CA LEU A 789 28.53 -25.00 30.50
C LEU A 789 29.01 -26.06 29.50
N ARG A 790 28.40 -26.15 28.31
CA ARG A 790 28.86 -27.07 27.24
C ARG A 790 30.25 -26.72 26.74
N GLU A 791 30.53 -25.44 26.54
CA GLU A 791 31.86 -24.95 26.13
C GLU A 791 32.95 -25.30 27.16
N ASN A 792 32.58 -25.54 28.41
CA ASN A 792 33.47 -25.95 29.51
C ASN A 792 33.31 -27.42 29.92
N GLY A 793 32.74 -28.28 29.06
CA GLY A 793 32.67 -29.73 29.29
C GLY A 793 31.75 -30.17 30.43
N THR A 794 30.76 -29.35 30.81
CA THR A 794 29.79 -29.68 31.87
C THR A 794 28.35 -29.42 31.43
N SER A 795 27.38 -29.73 32.29
CA SER A 795 25.95 -29.53 32.00
C SER A 795 25.24 -28.82 33.14
N LEU A 796 24.18 -28.07 32.80
CA LEU A 796 23.36 -27.38 33.80
C LEU A 796 22.78 -28.35 34.82
N LYS A 797 22.40 -29.56 34.36
CA LYS A 797 21.93 -30.65 35.22
C LYS A 797 22.99 -31.04 36.24
N ARG A 798 24.23 -31.31 35.79
CA ARG A 798 25.35 -31.67 36.67
C ARG A 798 25.64 -30.58 37.71
N VAL A 799 25.76 -29.33 37.27
CA VAL A 799 26.04 -28.19 38.15
C VAL A 799 24.91 -27.97 39.17
N ALA A 800 23.65 -28.05 38.74
CA ALA A 800 22.50 -27.92 39.63
C ALA A 800 22.44 -29.06 40.66
N PHE A 801 22.76 -30.30 40.28
CA PHE A 801 22.85 -31.43 41.20
C PHE A 801 24.03 -31.30 42.17
N GLU A 802 25.19 -30.83 41.73
CA GLU A 802 26.35 -30.55 42.61
C GLU A 802 25.98 -29.53 43.69
N ILE A 803 25.31 -28.43 43.32
CA ILE A 803 24.85 -27.40 44.26
C ILE A 803 23.78 -27.96 45.21
N LYS A 804 22.82 -28.74 44.69
CA LYS A 804 21.75 -29.38 45.49
C LYS A 804 22.30 -30.41 46.47
N ALA A 805 23.29 -31.21 46.05
CA ALA A 805 23.94 -32.21 46.88
C ALA A 805 24.72 -31.55 48.03
N LYS A 806 25.44 -30.45 47.75
CA LYS A 806 26.09 -29.62 48.78
C LYS A 806 25.11 -28.95 49.75
N ARG A 807 23.84 -28.77 49.37
CA ARG A 807 22.78 -28.13 50.19
C ARG A 807 21.93 -29.08 51.04
N ARG A 808 21.95 -30.41 50.84
CA ARG A 808 21.06 -31.34 51.56
C ARG A 808 21.74 -32.09 52.72
N VAL A 809 21.66 -31.47 53.90
CA VAL A 809 21.24 -32.13 55.15
C VAL A 809 19.74 -31.80 55.30
N GLY A 810 18.86 -32.81 55.36
CA GLY A 810 17.41 -32.65 55.63
C GLY A 810 16.48 -32.96 54.44
N GLN A 811 15.78 -34.10 54.48
CA GLN A 811 14.66 -34.44 53.58
C GLN A 811 13.30 -34.10 54.24
N PRO A 812 12.26 -33.70 53.48
CA PRO A 812 10.90 -33.51 54.01
C PRO A 812 10.05 -34.80 53.95
N ARG A 813 9.27 -35.02 55.02
CA ARG A 813 8.27 -36.09 55.23
C ARG A 813 7.16 -36.08 54.16
N ILE A 814 6.76 -37.27 53.72
CA ILE A 814 5.52 -37.53 52.96
C ILE A 814 4.34 -37.48 53.94
N VAL A 815 3.28 -36.74 53.59
CA VAL A 815 2.03 -36.66 54.35
C VAL A 815 1.14 -37.84 53.95
N SER A 816 0.84 -38.71 54.91
CA SER A 816 -0.11 -39.82 54.81
C SER A 816 -1.52 -39.35 55.16
N GLY A 817 -2.51 -39.56 54.28
CA GLY A 817 -3.91 -39.36 54.61
C GLY A 817 -4.86 -39.39 53.41
N VAL A 818 -5.26 -40.58 52.94
CA VAL A 818 -6.49 -40.80 52.15
C VAL A 818 -7.12 -42.12 52.66
N PRO A 819 -8.45 -42.20 52.89
CA PRO A 819 -9.10 -43.36 53.51
C PRO A 819 -9.27 -44.54 52.55
N ALA A 820 -9.24 -45.75 53.10
CA ALA A 820 -9.33 -47.03 52.40
C ALA A 820 -10.76 -47.35 51.95
N GLY A 821 -11.05 -47.15 50.66
CA GLY A 821 -12.00 -47.96 49.90
C GLY A 821 -11.23 -48.60 48.76
N ASP A 822 -11.43 -49.90 48.52
CA ASP A 822 -10.65 -50.65 47.53
C ASP A 822 -10.70 -49.94 46.15
N PRO A 823 -9.55 -49.46 45.62
CA PRO A 823 -9.55 -48.82 44.32
C PRO A 823 -9.88 -49.86 43.24
N PRO A 824 -10.58 -49.47 42.15
CA PRO A 824 -10.86 -50.37 41.04
C PRO A 824 -9.55 -50.95 40.50
N LYS A 825 -9.44 -52.28 40.42
CA LYS A 825 -8.17 -53.00 40.13
C LYS A 825 -7.60 -52.79 38.71
N THR A 826 -8.21 -51.96 37.86
CA THR A 826 -7.70 -51.68 36.51
C THR A 826 -7.94 -50.24 36.07
N ASP A 827 -6.93 -49.64 35.39
CA ASP A 827 -6.97 -48.32 34.74
C ASP A 827 -8.22 -48.08 33.89
N ARG A 828 -8.78 -49.15 33.30
CA ARG A 828 -9.97 -49.08 32.45
C ARG A 828 -11.23 -48.74 33.24
N ALA A 829 -11.38 -49.25 34.47
CA ALA A 829 -12.56 -48.97 35.29
C ALA A 829 -12.54 -47.52 35.83
N ILE A 830 -11.36 -47.02 36.22
CA ILE A 830 -11.18 -45.64 36.70
C ILE A 830 -11.52 -44.62 35.59
N LEU A 831 -11.07 -44.87 34.36
CA LEU A 831 -11.29 -43.98 33.22
C LEU A 831 -12.73 -43.99 32.68
N VAL A 832 -13.49 -45.07 32.89
CA VAL A 832 -14.88 -45.20 32.39
C VAL A 832 -15.88 -44.46 33.29
N HIS A 833 -15.57 -44.31 34.58
CA HIS A 833 -16.48 -43.69 35.56
C HIS A 833 -16.16 -42.23 35.90
N ALA A 834 -14.96 -41.73 35.58
CA ALA A 834 -14.63 -40.33 35.81
C ALA A 834 -15.35 -39.39 34.84
N LEU A 835 -16.07 -38.42 35.38
CA LEU A 835 -16.81 -37.39 34.63
C LEU A 835 -16.01 -36.10 34.48
N SER A 836 -14.99 -35.88 35.31
CA SER A 836 -14.11 -34.71 35.27
C SER A 836 -12.62 -35.06 35.43
N SER A 837 -11.75 -34.14 35.03
CA SER A 837 -10.30 -34.32 35.21
C SER A 837 -9.86 -34.23 36.67
N GLU A 838 -10.65 -33.60 37.54
CA GLU A 838 -10.35 -33.45 38.98
C GLU A 838 -10.51 -34.76 39.73
N GLU A 839 -11.47 -35.59 39.32
CA GLU A 839 -11.72 -36.93 39.89
C GLU A 839 -10.56 -37.92 39.60
N LEU A 840 -9.73 -37.63 38.60
CA LEU A 840 -8.61 -38.50 38.19
C LEU A 840 -7.27 -38.14 38.85
N VAL A 841 -7.16 -36.94 39.46
CA VAL A 841 -5.92 -36.46 40.10
C VAL A 841 -5.50 -37.33 41.30
N PRO A 842 -6.40 -37.72 42.22
CA PRO A 842 -6.04 -38.58 43.35
C PRO A 842 -5.50 -39.96 42.96
N PHE A 843 -5.83 -40.43 41.75
CA PHE A 843 -5.40 -41.73 41.21
C PHE A 843 -4.09 -41.66 40.39
N GLY A 844 -3.36 -40.54 40.44
CA GLY A 844 -2.05 -40.41 39.80
C GLY A 844 -2.09 -40.19 38.27
N TYR A 845 -3.22 -39.73 37.74
CA TYR A 845 -3.36 -39.27 36.36
C TYR A 845 -3.07 -37.77 36.28
N ASP A 846 -1.79 -37.43 36.17
CA ASP A 846 -1.37 -36.04 35.94
C ASP A 846 -1.68 -35.57 34.50
N ARG A 847 -1.46 -34.27 34.27
CA ARG A 847 -1.66 -33.60 32.98
C ARG A 847 -0.98 -34.33 31.81
N GLY A 848 0.23 -34.87 32.01
CA GLY A 848 0.98 -35.57 30.98
C GLY A 848 0.29 -36.87 30.57
N LYS A 849 -0.16 -37.65 31.54
CA LYS A 849 -0.92 -38.89 31.30
C LYS A 849 -2.27 -38.61 30.64
N LEU A 850 -3.00 -37.58 31.08
CA LEU A 850 -4.29 -37.22 30.47
C LEU A 850 -4.13 -36.77 29.01
N ILE A 851 -3.09 -36.00 28.68
CA ILE A 851 -2.78 -35.63 27.29
C ILE A 851 -2.43 -36.86 26.45
N LEU A 852 -1.61 -37.77 26.99
CA LEU A 852 -1.21 -39.00 26.29
C LEU A 852 -2.43 -39.92 26.04
N LEU A 853 -3.33 -40.05 27.01
CA LEU A 853 -4.57 -40.82 26.89
C LEU A 853 -5.55 -40.18 25.91
N ARG A 854 -5.60 -38.84 25.82
CA ARG A 854 -6.40 -38.13 24.81
C ARG A 854 -5.83 -38.28 23.41
N GLN A 855 -4.50 -38.21 23.24
CA GLN A 855 -3.83 -38.45 21.96
C GLN A 855 -4.03 -39.89 21.48
N LYS A 856 -4.04 -40.84 22.43
CA LYS A 856 -4.42 -42.25 22.19
C LYS A 856 -5.92 -42.46 22.05
N ARG A 857 -6.73 -41.38 22.02
CA ARG A 857 -8.19 -41.41 21.83
C ARG A 857 -8.92 -42.28 22.86
N ARG A 858 -8.55 -42.21 24.15
CA ARG A 858 -9.17 -43.00 25.24
C ARG A 858 -10.00 -42.18 26.23
N LEU A 859 -10.25 -40.89 25.96
CA LEU A 859 -10.90 -39.94 26.87
C LEU A 859 -12.13 -39.25 26.27
N PHE A 860 -12.94 -39.97 25.49
CA PHE A 860 -14.06 -39.40 24.74
C PHE A 860 -15.23 -38.88 25.60
N ARG A 861 -15.29 -39.26 26.89
CA ARG A 861 -16.35 -38.85 27.83
C ARG A 861 -15.99 -37.70 28.77
N LEU A 862 -14.71 -37.27 28.81
CA LEU A 862 -14.24 -36.33 29.82
C LEU A 862 -14.36 -34.87 29.35
N LYS A 863 -15.20 -34.08 30.03
CA LYS A 863 -15.25 -32.62 29.86
C LYS A 863 -14.00 -32.01 30.49
N ILE A 864 -13.15 -31.40 29.68
CA ILE A 864 -11.97 -30.67 30.17
C ILE A 864 -12.36 -29.20 30.29
N GLU A 865 -12.59 -28.73 31.52
CA GLU A 865 -12.94 -27.34 31.76
C GLU A 865 -11.74 -26.41 31.55
N LYS A 866 -12.01 -25.22 31.03
CA LYS A 866 -11.00 -24.25 30.64
C LYS A 866 -10.53 -23.47 31.87
N ASP A 867 -9.57 -24.01 32.60
CA ASP A 867 -8.95 -23.30 33.72
C ASP A 867 -8.06 -22.15 33.20
N GLN A 868 -8.31 -20.95 33.72
CA GLN A 868 -7.67 -19.68 33.34
C GLN A 868 -6.19 -19.62 33.70
N ASN A 869 -5.72 -20.49 34.60
CA ASN A 869 -4.32 -20.56 35.01
C ASN A 869 -3.44 -21.38 34.06
N PHE A 870 -4.01 -21.94 32.99
CA PHE A 870 -3.30 -22.78 32.02
C PHE A 870 -3.34 -22.22 30.60
N TYR A 871 -2.19 -22.23 29.94
CA TYR A 871 -2.05 -21.79 28.55
C TYR A 871 -2.36 -22.92 27.57
N TYR A 872 -3.37 -22.73 26.72
CA TYR A 872 -3.77 -23.65 25.64
C TYR A 872 -3.41 -23.04 24.27
N PRO A 873 -2.70 -23.75 23.36
CA PRO A 873 -2.46 -23.28 21.99
C PRO A 873 -3.77 -23.09 21.19
N LYS A 874 -3.81 -22.07 20.33
CA LYS A 874 -5.03 -21.64 19.59
C LYS A 874 -5.71 -22.71 18.72
N TRP A 875 -4.97 -23.70 18.22
CA TRP A 875 -5.55 -24.80 17.42
C TRP A 875 -6.29 -25.84 18.27
N GLN A 876 -6.13 -25.79 19.59
CA GLN A 876 -6.77 -26.71 20.53
C GLN A 876 -8.24 -26.34 20.80
N PHE A 877 -8.66 -25.11 20.49
CA PHE A 877 -10.03 -24.62 20.58
C PHE A 877 -10.23 -23.46 19.59
N SER A 878 -10.50 -23.74 18.30
CA SER A 878 -11.09 -22.72 17.44
C SER A 878 -12.54 -22.51 17.86
N THR A 879 -13.01 -21.26 17.80
CA THR A 879 -14.40 -20.85 18.09
C THR A 879 -15.43 -21.45 17.12
N GLU A 880 -14.99 -22.22 16.12
CA GLU A 880 -15.82 -22.81 15.06
C GLU A 880 -15.97 -24.34 15.17
N MET A 881 -15.41 -24.97 16.21
CA MET A 881 -15.63 -26.39 16.51
C MET A 881 -16.04 -26.58 17.97
N GLY A 882 -17.26 -26.15 18.31
CA GLY A 882 -18.07 -26.93 19.24
C GLY A 882 -18.47 -28.24 18.56
N PRO A 883 -18.77 -29.33 19.30
CA PRO A 883 -19.38 -30.50 18.67
C PRO A 883 -20.62 -30.02 17.91
N ARG A 884 -20.64 -30.18 16.57
CA ARG A 884 -21.85 -29.99 15.78
C ARG A 884 -22.96 -30.81 16.46
N SER A 885 -24.12 -30.20 16.66
CA SER A 885 -25.18 -30.57 17.62
C SER A 885 -25.76 -31.99 17.54
N ILE A 886 -25.25 -32.85 16.66
CA ILE A 886 -25.81 -34.17 16.35
C ILE A 886 -25.18 -35.33 17.17
N VAL A 887 -24.03 -35.13 17.81
CA VAL A 887 -23.35 -36.20 18.58
C VAL A 887 -24.20 -36.70 19.76
N PRO A 888 -24.83 -35.83 20.58
CA PRO A 888 -25.74 -36.29 21.63
C PRO A 888 -26.92 -37.11 21.08
N GLU A 889 -27.43 -36.75 19.91
CA GLU A 889 -28.56 -37.43 19.25
C GLU A 889 -28.16 -38.81 18.72
N ILE A 890 -26.97 -38.94 18.12
CA ILE A 890 -26.44 -40.24 17.67
C ILE A 890 -26.19 -41.16 18.87
N LEU A 891 -25.64 -40.64 19.96
CA LEU A 891 -25.44 -41.41 21.18
C LEU A 891 -26.77 -41.84 21.82
N ALA A 892 -27.79 -40.98 21.80
CA ALA A 892 -29.13 -41.33 22.25
C ALA A 892 -29.77 -42.43 21.40
N ILE A 893 -29.54 -42.44 20.09
CA ILE A 893 -30.01 -43.48 19.17
C ILE A 893 -29.30 -44.81 19.45
N LEU A 894 -27.98 -44.79 19.67
CA LEU A 894 -27.22 -46.00 20.02
C LEU A 894 -27.73 -46.62 21.33
N GLY A 895 -27.97 -45.80 22.36
CA GLY A 895 -28.55 -46.25 23.62
C GLY A 895 -29.98 -46.79 23.46
N ALA A 896 -30.84 -46.10 22.71
CA ALA A 896 -32.21 -46.56 22.44
C ALA A 896 -32.26 -47.88 21.66
N LEU A 897 -31.23 -48.19 20.87
CA LEU A 897 -31.12 -49.42 20.10
C LEU A 897 -30.36 -50.53 20.85
N GLY A 898 -29.83 -50.28 22.05
CA GLY A 898 -29.04 -51.24 22.83
C GLY A 898 -27.66 -51.53 22.21
N LEU A 899 -27.07 -50.55 21.53
CA LEU A 899 -25.79 -50.63 20.82
C LEU A 899 -24.69 -49.80 21.51
N ASP A 900 -24.74 -49.65 22.83
CA ASP A 900 -23.83 -48.80 23.63
C ASP A 900 -22.34 -49.21 23.54
N GLU A 901 -22.10 -50.44 23.11
CA GLU A 901 -20.78 -51.04 22.89
C GLU A 901 -20.10 -50.60 21.58
N TRP A 902 -20.84 -49.92 20.68
CA TRP A 902 -20.34 -49.50 19.38
C TRP A 902 -19.62 -48.16 19.48
N ASP A 903 -18.42 -48.08 18.88
CA ASP A 903 -17.71 -46.81 18.79
C ASP A 903 -18.30 -45.93 17.67
N LEU A 904 -18.34 -44.62 17.94
CA LEU A 904 -18.87 -43.62 17.01
C LEU A 904 -18.04 -43.55 15.71
N GLU A 905 -16.78 -43.97 15.72
CA GLU A 905 -15.90 -43.95 14.54
C GLU A 905 -16.31 -45.02 13.53
N GLY A 906 -16.75 -46.19 13.99
CA GLY A 906 -17.32 -47.28 13.20
C GLY A 906 -18.66 -46.89 12.56
N VAL A 907 -19.52 -46.19 13.30
CA VAL A 907 -20.81 -45.69 12.77
C VAL A 907 -20.58 -44.62 11.69
N MET A 908 -19.66 -43.68 11.93
CA MET A 908 -19.41 -42.57 11.00
C MET A 908 -18.60 -42.96 9.75
N SER A 909 -17.94 -44.12 9.78
CA SER A 909 -17.19 -44.66 8.64
C SER A 909 -18.05 -45.52 7.70
N GLU A 910 -19.32 -45.79 8.04
CA GLU A 910 -20.24 -46.47 7.14
C GLU A 910 -20.57 -45.62 5.90
N SER A 911 -20.61 -46.29 4.75
CA SER A 911 -20.91 -45.66 3.46
C SER A 911 -22.39 -45.72 3.08
N SER A 912 -22.93 -44.59 2.65
CA SER A 912 -24.28 -44.38 2.11
C SER A 912 -24.21 -43.97 0.64
N GLU A 913 -25.18 -44.39 -0.17
CA GLU A 913 -25.39 -43.78 -1.48
C GLU A 913 -26.11 -42.44 -1.32
N PHE A 914 -25.54 -41.38 -1.86
CA PHE A 914 -26.13 -40.04 -1.91
C PHE A 914 -25.89 -39.43 -3.29
N GLY A 915 -26.97 -39.06 -3.99
CA GLY A 915 -26.88 -38.53 -5.36
C GLY A 915 -26.22 -39.50 -6.36
N GLY A 916 -26.39 -40.82 -6.17
CA GLY A 916 -25.80 -41.85 -7.03
C GLY A 916 -24.31 -42.13 -6.77
N LYS A 917 -23.75 -41.67 -5.64
CA LYS A 917 -22.37 -41.97 -5.23
C LYS A 917 -22.31 -42.53 -3.81
N THR A 918 -21.51 -43.57 -3.61
CA THR A 918 -21.19 -44.13 -2.30
C THR A 918 -20.23 -43.20 -1.56
N ARG A 919 -20.63 -42.73 -0.37
CA ARG A 919 -19.87 -41.79 0.48
C ARG A 919 -20.03 -42.14 1.95
N SER A 920 -19.02 -41.90 2.78
CA SER A 920 -19.14 -42.13 4.22
C SER A 920 -20.10 -41.12 4.88
N LEU A 921 -20.76 -41.52 5.97
CA LEU A 921 -21.60 -40.62 6.76
C LEU A 921 -20.79 -39.41 7.29
N ARG A 922 -19.49 -39.59 7.56
CA ARG A 922 -18.56 -38.51 7.89
C ARG A 922 -18.49 -37.44 6.80
N GLU A 923 -18.40 -37.82 5.53
CA GLU A 923 -18.30 -36.87 4.41
C GLU A 923 -19.61 -36.08 4.21
N LEU A 924 -20.77 -36.69 4.52
CA LEU A 924 -22.07 -36.03 4.38
C LEU A 924 -22.34 -34.98 5.46
N VAL A 925 -21.71 -35.11 6.64
CA VAL A 925 -21.81 -34.13 7.75
C VAL A 925 -21.14 -32.79 7.41
N ASP A 926 -20.16 -32.81 6.51
CA ASP A 926 -19.37 -31.63 6.13
C ASP A 926 -19.98 -30.80 5.00
N GLU A 927 -21.00 -31.30 4.30
CA GLU A 927 -21.61 -30.68 3.12
C GLU A 927 -23.02 -30.06 3.35
N GLU A 928 -23.37 -29.69 4.59
CA GLU A 928 -24.65 -29.02 4.95
C GLU A 928 -25.94 -29.82 4.60
N ALA A 929 -25.89 -31.16 4.58
CA ALA A 929 -27.12 -31.97 4.60
C ALA A 929 -27.95 -31.65 5.87
N SER A 930 -29.28 -31.59 5.77
CA SER A 930 -30.11 -31.27 6.94
C SER A 930 -29.89 -32.32 8.05
N ALA A 931 -29.72 -31.86 9.29
CA ALA A 931 -29.45 -32.71 10.44
C ALA A 931 -30.49 -33.84 10.59
N GLU A 932 -31.76 -33.54 10.30
CA GLU A 932 -32.88 -34.50 10.34
C GLU A 932 -32.71 -35.67 9.36
N TRP A 933 -32.25 -35.41 8.13
CA TRP A 933 -32.05 -36.46 7.13
C TRP A 933 -30.89 -37.38 7.52
N LEU A 934 -29.81 -36.81 8.03
CA LEU A 934 -28.64 -37.57 8.47
C LEU A 934 -28.98 -38.46 9.67
N ILE A 935 -29.74 -37.93 10.64
CA ILE A 935 -30.23 -38.70 11.80
C ILE A 935 -31.12 -39.87 11.35
N ALA A 936 -32.03 -39.64 10.40
CA ALA A 936 -32.90 -40.68 9.87
C ALA A 936 -32.11 -41.81 9.20
N GLN A 937 -31.06 -41.49 8.44
CA GLN A 937 -30.19 -42.50 7.82
C GLN A 937 -29.36 -43.28 8.83
N ILE A 938 -28.80 -42.60 9.84
CA ILE A 938 -28.06 -43.26 10.93
C ILE A 938 -28.97 -44.25 11.66
N LYS A 939 -30.19 -43.82 12.02
CA LYS A 939 -31.16 -44.67 12.71
C LYS A 939 -31.55 -45.89 11.87
N TYR A 940 -31.87 -45.70 10.59
CA TYR A 940 -32.22 -46.80 9.68
C TYR A 940 -31.11 -47.85 9.58
N ARG A 941 -29.84 -47.43 9.43
CA ARG A 941 -28.70 -48.36 9.30
C ARG A 941 -28.42 -49.14 10.58
N LEU A 942 -28.50 -48.47 11.73
CA LEU A 942 -28.35 -49.13 13.02
C LEU A 942 -29.48 -50.14 13.27
N GLU A 943 -30.72 -49.86 12.85
CA GLU A 943 -31.83 -50.81 12.92
C GLU A 943 -31.64 -52.02 11.99
N VAL A 944 -31.19 -51.80 10.74
CA VAL A 944 -30.88 -52.90 9.80
C VAL A 944 -29.77 -53.79 10.34
N ARG A 945 -28.69 -53.21 10.89
CA ARG A 945 -27.60 -53.99 11.50
C ARG A 945 -28.04 -54.72 12.76
N ARG A 946 -28.87 -54.10 13.60
CA ARG A 946 -29.44 -54.78 14.77
C ARG A 946 -30.28 -55.99 14.36
N ARG A 947 -31.10 -55.89 13.31
CA ARG A 947 -31.85 -57.03 12.75
C ARG A 947 -30.90 -58.11 12.24
N ASN A 948 -29.91 -57.76 11.43
CA ASN A 948 -28.92 -58.72 10.94
C ASN A 948 -28.12 -59.42 12.06
N LYS A 949 -27.87 -58.73 13.19
CA LYS A 949 -27.20 -59.32 14.37
C LYS A 949 -28.13 -60.27 15.13
N LEU A 950 -29.42 -59.98 15.19
CA LEU A 950 -30.43 -60.83 15.84
C LEU A 950 -30.83 -62.04 14.98
N ASP A 951 -30.81 -61.91 13.65
CA ASP A 951 -31.12 -63.00 12.72
C ASP A 951 -29.90 -63.92 12.47
N GLY A 952 -28.70 -63.47 12.85
CA GLY A 952 -27.43 -64.21 12.74
C GLY A 952 -26.92 -64.82 14.05
N SER A 953 -27.70 -64.74 15.13
CA SER A 953 -27.43 -65.32 16.46
C SER A 953 -28.58 -66.23 16.85
#